data_AF-A0A2U1WT05-F1
#
_entry.id   AF-A0A2U1WT05-F1
#
_cell.length_a   1.000
_cell.length_b   1.000
_cell.length_c   1.000
_cell.angle_alpha   90.00
_cell.angle_beta   90.00
_cell.angle_gamma   90.00
#
_symmetry.space_group_name_H-M   'P 1'
#
loop_
_entity.id
_entity.type
_entity.pdbx_description
1 polymer ?
#
loop_
_entity_poly.entity_id
_entity_poly.type
_entity_poly.pdbx_seq_one_letter_code
_entity_poly.pdbx_strand_id
1 'polypeptide(L)'
;MSVAVLDTTPRPRSSASQESAGRPAEGGGNGLLPLHILLFAQSTAATERRSGIHRVTVELARRLSGVAPVDFVKWDTTQGQLGYFDRRDLESLFRARTLPAGVRVNPYAGRVNDRFSATLDPGKRYWLVFPEIAYHLPDGNETFARVISQCRDYGVRVASVFYDLIPVTNPHYQTYRPPHLRYSIDLARSDLIVPISHHVGTVLADFYAQGGVDADGVTARIRAVPLPEGERVALPAPEDGQRDTVLMVGTVEPRKRQVEVLKAFNQAAAADPAVARLKVVVIGSLHPDSALEFHRQVDANPNITYCDYSSEAFIQDCYQRALFTVFASNDEGYGLPIAESVARGVPCLTANFGSMAEIAEGGGCLTVNVEDQEALTAGIRRLAGDAALRERLCAEIAERRLRTWGDYAADVVRLIEDTDARAQQALAAVRPPEAEPAAGVRVREATVGTTPVRFVSLPRALDAAALLPSAESAGLTGAAFPGSAEELRALPAAARALLYAADAAAFRSEEAYRAFVEAAREDGWPRLLPTRIVRDADAEAMEAGLCRALQELAGRRAERMRWADDERVLMGLARRWQAESEAPAARLSIVISTYNRAAFVCENARWVLEAIAPYGPEVRLVVVDNASTDDSWARLQQFAGNPQCTLHRNSANTGMLGNLRVCSMLRGSRHVWVTGDDDYIMPETLAEVLRVLREEPALPLGVVNFGVYHRAAFSPMDSADIFVRERQPLAPEPMPSGLYPVSKAAGEHDNLFTAVYAIIFRSDILAACFNHPFTGVPFIDLVESVPTTRIILDNYRHTPAWWFAPIGIVGNAHNSWTRHRMRWHALLMPMVFELAREAGMDGEKLYGWSRIHRELFREAAGIALERDIPAHLDLPGDLEVGERVFREPIEVPAGIRLERPESGW
;
A
#
# COMPACT_ATOMS: atom_id res chain seq x y z
N MET A 1 26.97 -23.20 47.16
CA MET A 1 28.31 -23.82 47.03
C MET A 1 28.36 -24.60 45.73
N SER A 2 29.54 -24.62 45.11
CA SER A 2 29.97 -25.29 43.86
C SER A 2 29.36 -24.87 42.53
N VAL A 3 30.08 -23.92 41.91
CA VAL A 3 30.17 -23.61 40.48
C VAL A 3 30.87 -24.77 39.75
N ALA A 4 30.43 -25.13 38.54
CA ALA A 4 31.22 -25.91 37.60
C ALA A 4 31.16 -25.28 36.20
N VAL A 5 32.35 -24.98 35.70
CA VAL A 5 32.70 -24.32 34.45
C VAL A 5 32.64 -25.34 33.31
N LEU A 6 32.05 -24.98 32.17
CA LEU A 6 32.13 -25.77 30.94
C LEU A 6 33.32 -25.29 30.10
N ASP A 7 34.26 -26.20 29.91
CA ASP A 7 35.47 -26.04 29.11
C ASP A 7 35.19 -26.30 27.63
N THR A 8 35.76 -25.44 26.80
CA THR A 8 35.68 -25.40 25.35
C THR A 8 36.86 -26.15 24.76
N THR A 9 36.63 -27.23 24.01
CA THR A 9 37.37 -27.58 22.76
C THR A 9 36.95 -28.95 22.23
N PRO A 10 36.69 -29.10 20.90
CA PRO A 10 36.39 -30.39 20.29
C PRO A 10 37.67 -31.10 19.82
N ARG A 11 37.73 -32.44 20.01
CA ARG A 11 38.71 -33.30 19.34
C ARG A 11 38.03 -34.40 18.50
N PRO A 12 38.69 -34.88 17.43
CA PRO A 12 38.05 -35.49 16.26
C PRO A 12 38.22 -37.02 16.18
N ARG A 13 37.38 -37.68 15.37
CA ARG A 13 37.53 -38.96 14.62
C ARG A 13 36.11 -39.45 14.25
N SER A 14 35.81 -40.14 13.15
CA SER A 14 36.57 -40.82 12.10
C SER A 14 35.67 -41.11 10.89
N SER A 15 36.32 -41.29 9.73
CA SER A 15 35.81 -41.67 8.41
C SER A 15 35.20 -43.06 8.28
N ALA A 16 34.18 -43.17 7.41
CA ALA A 16 33.74 -44.28 6.53
C ALA A 16 32.19 -44.29 6.53
N SER A 17 31.44 -44.31 5.42
CA SER A 17 31.68 -44.89 4.11
C SER A 17 30.72 -44.25 3.09
N GLN A 18 31.15 -44.22 1.83
CA GLN A 18 30.33 -43.81 0.69
C GLN A 18 29.22 -44.83 0.45
N GLU A 19 27.96 -44.39 0.50
CA GLU A 19 26.86 -45.04 -0.20
C GLU A 19 26.14 -44.02 -1.09
N SER A 20 25.81 -44.50 -2.28
CA SER A 20 25.41 -43.78 -3.47
C SER A 20 24.32 -42.72 -3.26
N ALA A 21 24.58 -41.50 -3.72
CA ALA A 21 23.57 -40.49 -3.97
C ALA A 21 22.54 -41.04 -4.98
N GLY A 22 21.41 -41.49 -4.46
CA GLY A 22 20.22 -41.74 -5.25
C GLY A 22 19.77 -40.44 -5.90
N ARG A 23 19.61 -40.47 -7.23
CA ARG A 23 18.91 -39.43 -7.99
C ARG A 23 17.58 -39.11 -7.27
N PRO A 24 17.23 -37.83 -7.06
CA PRO A 24 15.88 -37.52 -6.62
C PRO A 24 14.92 -38.00 -7.71
N ALA A 25 13.94 -38.80 -7.30
CA ALA A 25 12.88 -39.27 -8.14
C ALA A 25 12.18 -38.07 -8.81
N GLU A 26 12.07 -38.14 -10.13
CA GLU A 26 11.21 -37.28 -10.94
C GLU A 26 9.74 -37.50 -10.50
N GLY A 27 9.31 -36.73 -9.50
CA GLY A 27 7.90 -36.53 -9.17
C GLY A 27 7.43 -35.29 -9.89
N GLY A 28 6.54 -35.45 -10.87
CA GLY A 28 5.94 -34.36 -11.64
C GLY A 28 5.07 -33.44 -10.77
N GLY A 29 5.69 -32.45 -10.13
CA GLY A 29 5.02 -31.31 -9.50
C GLY A 29 5.14 -30.07 -10.39
N ASN A 30 4.03 -29.36 -10.60
CA ASN A 30 4.01 -28.01 -11.20
C ASN A 30 5.19 -27.20 -10.66
N GLY A 31 6.11 -26.73 -11.51
CA GLY A 31 7.38 -26.10 -11.12
C GLY A 31 7.26 -24.73 -10.42
N LEU A 32 6.43 -24.61 -9.40
CA LEU A 32 6.28 -23.45 -8.51
C LEU A 32 7.06 -23.69 -7.21
N LEU A 33 7.62 -22.62 -6.66
CA LEU A 33 8.20 -22.64 -5.31
C LEU A 33 7.12 -23.00 -4.25
N PRO A 34 7.51 -23.59 -3.11
CA PRO A 34 6.59 -23.86 -2.01
C PRO A 34 5.87 -22.59 -1.53
N LEU A 35 4.55 -22.69 -1.31
CA LEU A 35 3.73 -21.60 -0.80
C LEU A 35 3.99 -21.33 0.68
N HIS A 36 4.06 -20.06 1.03
CA HIS A 36 4.03 -19.58 2.41
C HIS A 36 3.07 -18.40 2.54
N ILE A 37 2.24 -18.40 3.58
CA ILE A 37 1.23 -17.36 3.79
C ILE A 37 1.66 -16.41 4.91
N LEU A 38 1.53 -15.11 4.65
CA LEU A 38 1.58 -14.06 5.65
C LEU A 38 0.14 -13.64 5.96
N LEU A 39 -0.36 -13.90 7.16
CA LEU A 39 -1.74 -13.55 7.54
C LEU A 39 -1.76 -12.23 8.31
N PHE A 40 -2.37 -11.20 7.73
CA PHE A 40 -2.60 -9.93 8.42
C PHE A 40 -3.78 -10.05 9.37
N ALA A 41 -3.65 -9.63 10.64
CA ALA A 41 -4.75 -9.77 11.62
C ALA A 41 -4.74 -8.69 12.72
N GLN A 42 -4.18 -7.52 12.44
CA GLN A 42 -3.86 -6.51 13.44
C GLN A 42 -5.12 -5.89 14.08
N SER A 43 -6.14 -5.55 13.30
CA SER A 43 -7.39 -4.98 13.81
C SER A 43 -8.10 -5.95 14.75
N THR A 44 -8.15 -7.21 14.35
CA THR A 44 -8.80 -8.30 15.10
C THR A 44 -8.07 -8.59 16.40
N ALA A 45 -6.74 -8.56 16.40
CA ALA A 45 -5.92 -8.73 17.60
C ALA A 45 -6.03 -7.56 18.57
N ALA A 46 -6.24 -6.33 18.08
CA ALA A 46 -6.39 -5.14 18.90
C ALA A 46 -7.81 -4.96 19.50
N THR A 47 -8.81 -5.70 19.00
CA THR A 47 -10.22 -5.43 19.32
C THR A 47 -10.76 -6.29 20.49
N GLU A 48 -11.29 -5.62 21.52
CA GLU A 48 -11.94 -6.26 22.67
C GLU A 48 -13.37 -6.76 22.39
N ARG A 49 -14.13 -6.13 21.50
CA ARG A 49 -15.49 -6.57 21.11
C ARG A 49 -15.50 -7.08 19.67
N ARG A 50 -15.54 -8.40 19.48
CA ARG A 50 -15.49 -9.02 18.15
C ARG A 50 -16.83 -8.91 17.43
N SER A 51 -16.78 -8.43 16.19
CA SER A 51 -17.88 -8.49 15.24
C SER A 51 -17.84 -9.81 14.45
N GLY A 52 -18.80 -10.01 13.54
CA GLY A 52 -18.77 -11.14 12.60
C GLY A 52 -17.48 -11.19 11.75
N ILE A 53 -16.99 -10.04 11.30
CA ILE A 53 -15.72 -9.91 10.57
C ILE A 53 -14.55 -10.44 11.40
N HIS A 54 -14.43 -10.00 12.65
CA HIS A 54 -13.37 -10.45 13.56
C HIS A 54 -13.45 -11.96 13.82
N ARG A 55 -14.66 -12.54 13.84
CA ARG A 55 -14.82 -14.00 13.95
C ARG A 55 -14.35 -14.73 12.69
N VAL A 56 -14.66 -14.22 11.49
CA VAL A 56 -14.16 -14.77 10.22
C VAL A 56 -12.62 -14.78 10.23
N THR A 57 -11.98 -13.67 10.59
CA THR A 57 -10.51 -13.58 10.69
C THR A 57 -9.93 -14.61 11.66
N VAL A 58 -10.52 -14.76 12.85
CA VAL A 58 -10.03 -15.72 13.88
C VAL A 58 -10.21 -17.17 13.43
N GLU A 59 -11.35 -17.52 12.83
CA GLU A 59 -11.58 -18.89 12.36
C GLU A 59 -10.69 -19.22 11.16
N LEU A 60 -10.53 -18.30 10.21
CA LEU A 60 -9.57 -18.45 9.13
C LEU A 60 -8.15 -18.62 9.68
N ALA A 61 -7.70 -17.74 10.57
CA ALA A 61 -6.40 -17.82 11.25
C ALA A 61 -6.16 -19.18 11.92
N ARG A 62 -7.17 -19.70 12.62
CA ARG A 62 -7.10 -20.98 13.34
C ARG A 62 -6.92 -22.17 12.39
N ARG A 63 -7.59 -22.16 11.24
CA ARG A 63 -7.62 -23.30 10.31
C ARG A 63 -6.53 -23.24 9.26
N LEU A 64 -6.09 -22.04 8.86
CA LEU A 64 -5.11 -21.84 7.80
C LEU A 64 -3.75 -22.48 8.12
N SER A 65 -3.34 -22.44 9.40
CA SER A 65 -2.09 -23.08 9.86
C SER A 65 -2.09 -24.62 9.73
N GLY A 66 -3.26 -25.24 9.55
CA GLY A 66 -3.40 -26.67 9.27
C GLY A 66 -3.40 -27.02 7.78
N VAL A 67 -3.45 -26.00 6.90
CA VAL A 67 -3.58 -26.16 5.44
C VAL A 67 -2.30 -25.69 4.73
N ALA A 68 -1.64 -24.65 5.24
CA ALA A 68 -0.41 -24.10 4.68
C ALA A 68 0.54 -23.60 5.80
N PRO A 69 1.84 -23.42 5.53
CA PRO A 69 2.72 -22.65 6.41
C PRO A 69 2.24 -21.21 6.52
N VAL A 70 2.01 -20.73 7.76
CA VAL A 70 1.48 -19.39 8.03
C VAL A 70 2.36 -18.67 9.04
N ASP A 71 2.76 -17.45 8.71
CA ASP A 71 3.27 -16.45 9.64
C ASP A 71 2.24 -15.33 9.82
N PHE A 72 2.09 -14.84 11.05
CA PHE A 72 1.13 -13.79 11.39
C PHE A 72 1.83 -12.44 11.38
N VAL A 73 1.27 -11.46 10.67
CA VAL A 73 1.91 -10.16 10.43
C VAL A 73 1.00 -8.98 10.79
N LYS A 74 1.62 -7.88 11.19
CA LYS A 74 1.03 -6.56 11.46
C LYS A 74 1.83 -5.49 10.74
N TRP A 75 1.29 -4.28 10.69
CA TRP A 75 2.04 -3.10 10.36
C TRP A 75 2.80 -2.61 11.60
N ASP A 76 4.13 -2.57 11.52
CA ASP A 76 4.99 -1.92 12.49
C ASP A 76 5.04 -0.42 12.15
N THR A 77 4.30 0.38 12.92
CA THR A 77 4.27 1.82 12.73
C THR A 77 5.61 2.47 13.00
N THR A 78 6.39 1.96 13.95
CA THR A 78 7.71 2.50 14.32
C THR A 78 8.72 2.34 13.20
N GLN A 79 8.68 1.22 12.49
CA GLN A 79 9.61 0.93 11.39
C GLN A 79 9.05 1.23 10.00
N GLY A 80 7.75 1.55 9.90
CA GLY A 80 7.10 1.82 8.62
C GLY A 80 7.12 0.62 7.67
N GLN A 81 7.02 -0.60 8.20
CA GLN A 81 7.02 -1.84 7.42
C GLN A 81 6.15 -2.92 8.06
N LEU A 82 5.93 -4.02 7.34
CA LEU A 82 5.41 -5.24 7.90
C LEU A 82 6.32 -5.75 9.04
N GLY A 83 5.69 -6.28 10.08
CA GLY A 83 6.35 -6.93 11.20
C GLY A 83 5.59 -8.18 11.61
N TYR A 84 6.24 -9.08 12.33
CA TYR A 84 5.61 -10.31 12.80
C TYR A 84 4.86 -10.09 14.12
N PHE A 85 3.79 -10.86 14.32
CA PHE A 85 3.12 -10.96 15.60
C PHE A 85 4.04 -11.57 16.65
N ASP A 86 4.10 -10.94 17.82
CA ASP A 86 4.73 -11.52 18.99
C ASP A 86 3.75 -12.46 19.73
N ARG A 87 4.22 -12.99 20.86
CA ARG A 87 3.43 -13.90 21.68
C ARG A 87 2.15 -13.27 22.21
N ARG A 88 2.18 -11.99 22.63
CA ARG A 88 1.02 -11.27 23.18
C ARG A 88 0.00 -11.00 22.09
N ASP A 89 0.45 -10.63 20.90
CA ASP A 89 -0.44 -10.42 19.75
C ASP A 89 -1.23 -11.69 19.44
N LEU A 90 -0.57 -12.85 19.41
CA LEU A 90 -1.23 -14.14 19.17
C LEU A 90 -2.18 -14.56 20.30
N GLU A 91 -1.79 -14.35 21.56
CA GLU A 91 -2.67 -14.60 22.71
C GLU A 91 -3.93 -13.70 22.65
N SER A 92 -3.78 -12.46 22.19
CA SER A 92 -4.90 -11.53 21.97
C SER A 92 -5.78 -11.99 20.80
N LEU A 93 -5.18 -12.35 19.66
CA LEU A 93 -5.88 -12.85 18.47
C LEU A 93 -6.70 -14.10 18.78
N PHE A 94 -6.19 -15.04 19.58
CA PHE A 94 -6.92 -16.28 19.90
C PHE A 94 -7.68 -16.25 21.22
N ARG A 95 -7.51 -15.22 22.06
CA ARG A 95 -8.03 -15.14 23.44
C ARG A 95 -7.68 -16.38 24.27
N ALA A 96 -6.48 -16.91 24.05
CA ALA A 96 -6.04 -18.15 24.67
C ALA A 96 -4.54 -18.11 24.95
N ARG A 97 -4.15 -18.54 26.15
CA ARG A 97 -2.74 -18.75 26.50
C ARG A 97 -2.16 -19.96 25.74
N THR A 98 -2.97 -20.97 25.46
CA THR A 98 -2.53 -22.09 24.61
C THR A 98 -2.85 -21.73 23.16
N LEU A 99 -1.81 -21.60 22.34
CA LEU A 99 -1.99 -21.28 20.92
C LEU A 99 -2.59 -22.49 20.17
N PRO A 100 -3.41 -22.25 19.13
CA PRO A 100 -3.93 -23.33 18.29
C PRO A 100 -2.82 -24.19 17.67
N ALA A 101 -3.16 -25.43 17.33
CA ALA A 101 -2.21 -26.32 16.65
C ALA A 101 -1.70 -25.70 15.34
N GLY A 102 -0.39 -25.79 15.11
CA GLY A 102 0.27 -25.21 13.93
C GLY A 102 0.68 -23.74 14.07
N VAL A 103 0.09 -22.98 15.01
CA VAL A 103 0.43 -21.57 15.23
C VAL A 103 1.71 -21.46 16.07
N ARG A 104 2.68 -20.67 15.59
CA ARG A 104 3.96 -20.41 16.28
C ARG A 104 4.34 -18.93 16.20
N VAL A 105 5.11 -18.47 17.18
CA VAL A 105 5.73 -17.13 17.13
C VAL A 105 6.90 -17.18 16.16
N ASN A 106 6.95 -16.24 15.23
CA ASN A 106 8.05 -16.16 14.27
C ASN A 106 9.36 -15.74 14.97
N PRO A 107 10.53 -16.30 14.63
CA PRO A 107 11.82 -15.97 15.26
C PRO A 107 12.26 -14.50 15.14
N TYR A 108 11.71 -13.76 14.18
CA TYR A 108 11.98 -12.34 13.97
C TYR A 108 10.99 -11.42 14.70
N ALA A 109 9.99 -11.96 15.40
CA ALA A 109 9.02 -11.16 16.15
C ALA A 109 9.70 -10.32 17.24
N GLY A 110 9.37 -9.02 17.27
CA GLY A 110 9.90 -8.07 18.25
C GLY A 110 11.34 -7.62 18.00
N ARG A 111 11.98 -8.03 16.90
CA ARG A 111 13.31 -7.51 16.53
C ARG A 111 13.19 -6.09 15.99
N VAL A 112 14.12 -5.23 16.41
CA VAL A 112 14.19 -3.83 16.00
C VAL A 112 15.39 -3.65 15.08
N ASN A 113 15.19 -3.01 13.91
CA ASN A 113 16.18 -2.71 12.84
C ASN A 113 16.37 -3.76 11.72
N ASP A 114 15.70 -4.91 11.75
CA ASP A 114 15.73 -5.86 10.63
C ASP A 114 14.76 -5.41 9.53
N ARG A 115 15.20 -5.38 8.25
CA ARG A 115 14.29 -5.17 7.12
C ARG A 115 13.41 -6.40 6.94
N PHE A 116 12.09 -6.23 6.87
CA PHE A 116 11.15 -7.34 6.68
C PHE A 116 11.42 -8.14 5.41
N SER A 117 11.84 -7.48 4.32
CA SER A 117 12.22 -8.19 3.09
C SER A 117 13.38 -9.15 3.26
N ALA A 118 14.31 -8.87 4.19
CA ALA A 118 15.45 -9.73 4.46
C ALA A 118 15.08 -10.99 5.27
N THR A 119 13.88 -11.05 5.85
CA THR A 119 13.39 -12.23 6.59
C THR A 119 12.64 -13.22 5.70
N LEU A 120 12.35 -12.85 4.45
CA LEU A 120 11.70 -13.71 3.47
C LEU A 120 12.71 -14.68 2.82
N ASP A 121 12.33 -15.94 2.70
CA ASP A 121 13.15 -17.00 2.10
C ASP A 121 13.01 -16.98 0.57
N PRO A 122 14.07 -16.68 -0.19
CA PRO A 122 14.01 -16.66 -1.66
C PRO A 122 13.61 -18.01 -2.29
N GLY A 123 13.72 -19.12 -1.56
CA GLY A 123 13.28 -20.44 -1.98
C GLY A 123 11.78 -20.69 -1.83
N LYS A 124 10.99 -19.70 -1.41
CA LYS A 124 9.53 -19.78 -1.23
C LYS A 124 8.81 -18.71 -2.03
N ARG A 125 7.54 -18.99 -2.36
CA ARG A 125 6.61 -17.95 -2.84
C ARG A 125 5.71 -17.51 -1.69
N TYR A 126 5.45 -16.21 -1.60
CA TYR A 126 4.72 -15.62 -0.49
C TYR A 126 3.42 -14.98 -0.95
N TRP A 127 2.35 -15.23 -0.17
CA TRP A 127 1.07 -14.54 -0.28
C TRP A 127 0.70 -13.89 1.04
N LEU A 128 0.40 -12.61 1.02
CA LEU A 128 -0.31 -11.94 2.10
C LEU A 128 -1.82 -12.23 1.98
N VAL A 129 -2.42 -12.76 3.04
CA VAL A 129 -3.88 -12.83 3.18
C VAL A 129 -4.33 -11.70 4.10
N PHE A 130 -5.22 -10.82 3.60
CA PHE A 130 -5.78 -9.68 4.32
C PHE A 130 -7.27 -9.89 4.57
N PRO A 131 -7.67 -10.47 5.73
CA PRO A 131 -9.05 -10.80 6.05
C PRO A 131 -9.82 -9.69 6.78
N GLU A 132 -9.30 -8.46 6.84
CA GLU A 132 -9.86 -7.39 7.67
C GLU A 132 -10.43 -6.24 6.83
N ILE A 133 -11.21 -5.36 7.45
CA ILE A 133 -11.58 -4.07 6.85
C ILE A 133 -10.54 -3.05 7.29
N ALA A 134 -9.83 -2.46 6.32
CA ALA A 134 -8.64 -1.64 6.57
C ALA A 134 -8.88 -0.52 7.58
N TYR A 135 -9.90 0.32 7.36
CA TYR A 135 -10.19 1.49 8.21
C TYR A 135 -10.76 1.17 9.60
N HIS A 136 -10.89 -0.10 10.00
CA HIS A 136 -11.13 -0.45 11.40
C HIS A 136 -9.90 -0.17 12.29
N LEU A 137 -8.73 0.07 11.69
CA LEU A 137 -7.57 0.64 12.36
C LEU A 137 -7.49 2.16 12.11
N PRO A 138 -6.97 2.95 13.06
CA PRO A 138 -6.56 4.33 12.80
C PRO A 138 -5.57 4.39 11.63
N ASP A 139 -5.80 5.30 10.67
CA ASP A 139 -5.03 5.41 9.41
C ASP A 139 -4.95 4.07 8.63
N GLY A 140 -5.97 3.23 8.79
CA GLY A 140 -5.96 1.86 8.32
C GLY A 140 -6.00 1.73 6.78
N ASN A 141 -6.65 2.67 6.09
CA ASN A 141 -6.65 2.69 4.62
C ASN A 141 -5.27 3.02 4.06
N GLU A 142 -4.59 4.01 4.65
CA GLU A 142 -3.22 4.37 4.31
C GLU A 142 -2.27 3.21 4.60
N THR A 143 -2.46 2.55 5.75
CA THR A 143 -1.72 1.35 6.14
C THR A 143 -1.91 0.22 5.13
N PHE A 144 -3.15 -0.06 4.73
CA PHE A 144 -3.46 -1.10 3.75
C PHE A 144 -2.81 -0.82 2.39
N ALA A 145 -2.87 0.42 1.90
CA ALA A 145 -2.19 0.81 0.67
C ALA A 145 -0.66 0.61 0.77
N ARG A 146 -0.05 0.97 1.91
CA ARG A 146 1.38 0.75 2.17
C ARG A 146 1.73 -0.75 2.26
N VAL A 147 0.89 -1.55 2.91
CA VAL A 147 1.06 -3.00 3.00
C VAL A 147 1.04 -3.63 1.61
N ILE A 148 0.08 -3.29 0.75
CA ILE A 148 0.04 -3.81 -0.63
C ILE A 148 1.28 -3.38 -1.42
N SER A 149 1.65 -2.09 -1.33
CA SER A 149 2.82 -1.54 -2.03
C SER A 149 4.11 -2.25 -1.61
N GLN A 150 4.31 -2.42 -0.31
CA GLN A 150 5.49 -3.09 0.23
C GLN A 150 5.51 -4.60 -0.05
N CYS A 151 4.36 -5.29 0.02
CA CYS A 151 4.27 -6.68 -0.42
C CYS A 151 4.78 -6.83 -1.85
N ARG A 152 4.40 -5.89 -2.72
CA ARG A 152 4.85 -5.89 -4.11
C ARG A 152 6.34 -5.74 -4.29
N ASP A 153 6.94 -4.77 -3.57
CA ASP A 153 8.38 -4.53 -3.60
C ASP A 153 9.15 -5.79 -3.19
N TYR A 154 8.54 -6.63 -2.35
CA TYR A 154 9.12 -7.85 -1.82
C TYR A 154 8.77 -9.10 -2.64
N GLY A 155 8.02 -8.96 -3.74
CA GLY A 155 7.55 -10.09 -4.54
C GLY A 155 6.47 -10.95 -3.83
N VAL A 156 5.80 -10.40 -2.82
CA VAL A 156 4.68 -11.01 -2.10
C VAL A 156 3.37 -10.62 -2.80
N ARG A 157 2.55 -11.61 -3.15
CA ARG A 157 1.20 -11.39 -3.72
C ARG A 157 0.17 -11.15 -2.62
N VAL A 158 -0.94 -10.47 -2.93
CA VAL A 158 -1.96 -10.10 -1.94
C VAL A 158 -3.33 -10.70 -2.28
N ALA A 159 -3.92 -11.43 -1.34
CA ALA A 159 -5.30 -11.89 -1.35
C ALA A 159 -6.11 -11.19 -0.26
N SER A 160 -7.12 -10.39 -0.63
CA SER A 160 -7.96 -9.66 0.32
C SER A 160 -9.35 -10.29 0.44
N VAL A 161 -9.81 -10.58 1.65
CA VAL A 161 -11.20 -11.04 1.88
C VAL A 161 -12.13 -9.85 1.88
N PHE A 162 -13.21 -9.93 1.11
CA PHE A 162 -14.16 -8.84 0.96
C PHE A 162 -15.55 -9.20 1.51
N TYR A 163 -16.08 -8.32 2.36
CA TYR A 163 -17.29 -8.60 3.14
C TYR A 163 -18.56 -8.09 2.46
N ASP A 164 -18.64 -6.80 2.12
CA ASP A 164 -19.80 -6.20 1.49
C ASP A 164 -19.52 -4.75 1.04
N LEU A 165 -20.43 -4.19 0.23
CA LEU A 165 -20.48 -2.76 -0.11
C LEU A 165 -21.57 -2.00 0.67
N ILE A 166 -22.12 -2.56 1.74
CA ILE A 166 -23.27 -1.99 2.47
C ILE A 166 -22.99 -0.56 2.95
N PRO A 167 -21.83 -0.22 3.55
CA PRO A 167 -21.51 1.16 3.90
C PRO A 167 -21.50 2.14 2.72
N VAL A 168 -21.32 1.64 1.50
CA VAL A 168 -21.34 2.43 0.26
C VAL A 168 -22.74 2.48 -0.35
N THR A 169 -23.54 1.43 -0.27
CA THR A 169 -24.85 1.39 -0.94
C THR A 169 -26.00 1.84 -0.03
N ASN A 170 -25.88 1.70 1.28
CA ASN A 170 -26.98 1.91 2.22
C ASN A 170 -26.90 3.29 2.92
N PRO A 171 -27.94 4.14 2.80
CA PRO A 171 -27.96 5.48 3.39
C PRO A 171 -27.82 5.54 4.92
N HIS A 172 -28.18 4.47 5.65
CA HIS A 172 -28.04 4.44 7.11
C HIS A 172 -26.57 4.39 7.58
N TYR A 173 -25.62 4.13 6.68
CA TYR A 173 -24.19 4.01 6.99
C TYR A 173 -23.35 5.13 6.37
N GLN A 174 -23.95 6.28 6.03
CA GLN A 174 -23.27 7.43 5.38
C GLN A 174 -21.97 7.86 6.07
N THR A 175 -21.91 7.81 7.41
CA THR A 175 -20.69 8.14 8.18
C THR A 175 -19.49 7.26 7.83
N TYR A 176 -19.74 5.99 7.46
CA TYR A 176 -18.70 5.03 7.08
C TYR A 176 -18.46 4.97 5.57
N ARG A 177 -19.28 5.66 4.77
CA ARG A 177 -19.20 5.65 3.30
C ARG A 177 -17.82 6.11 2.79
N PRO A 178 -17.26 7.28 3.18
CA PRO A 178 -15.99 7.73 2.63
C PRO A 178 -14.80 6.76 2.87
N PRO A 179 -14.55 6.28 4.11
CA PRO A 179 -13.45 5.35 4.33
C PRO A 179 -13.71 3.96 3.72
N HIS A 180 -14.95 3.47 3.68
CA HIS A 180 -15.27 2.17 3.06
C HIS A 180 -15.14 2.21 1.54
N LEU A 181 -15.50 3.33 0.94
CA LEU A 181 -15.31 3.57 -0.48
C LEU A 181 -13.83 3.60 -0.85
N ARG A 182 -13.01 4.31 -0.07
CA ARG A 182 -11.56 4.33 -0.27
C ARG A 182 -10.96 2.93 -0.16
N TYR A 183 -11.34 2.18 0.88
CA TYR A 183 -10.95 0.78 1.06
C TYR A 183 -11.34 -0.07 -0.16
N SER A 184 -12.58 0.05 -0.63
CA SER A 184 -13.11 -0.70 -1.78
C SER A 184 -12.38 -0.38 -3.08
N ILE A 185 -11.90 0.85 -3.25
CA ILE A 185 -11.03 1.24 -4.37
C ILE A 185 -9.63 0.64 -4.18
N ASP A 186 -9.02 0.75 -3.00
CA ASP A 186 -7.68 0.23 -2.74
C ASP A 186 -7.62 -1.32 -2.86
N LEU A 187 -8.71 -2.03 -2.59
CA LEU A 187 -8.83 -3.48 -2.78
C LEU A 187 -8.51 -3.94 -4.19
N ALA A 188 -8.83 -3.15 -5.20
CA ALA A 188 -8.58 -3.46 -6.61
C ALA A 188 -7.07 -3.56 -6.95
N ARG A 189 -6.18 -3.16 -6.04
CA ARG A 189 -4.72 -3.36 -6.15
C ARG A 189 -4.24 -4.74 -5.70
N SER A 190 -5.10 -5.54 -5.07
CA SER A 190 -4.76 -6.91 -4.64
C SER A 190 -4.61 -7.82 -5.86
N ASP A 191 -3.87 -8.93 -5.76
CA ASP A 191 -3.81 -9.93 -6.85
C ASP A 191 -5.10 -10.78 -6.90
N LEU A 192 -5.74 -10.95 -5.74
CA LEU A 192 -6.97 -11.71 -5.56
C LEU A 192 -7.89 -10.97 -4.58
N ILE A 193 -9.17 -10.83 -4.92
CA ILE A 193 -10.22 -10.45 -3.96
C ILE A 193 -11.12 -11.66 -3.76
N VAL A 194 -11.35 -12.01 -2.51
CA VAL A 194 -12.14 -13.16 -2.07
C VAL A 194 -13.42 -12.67 -1.38
N PRO A 195 -14.49 -12.38 -2.16
CA PRO A 195 -15.81 -12.13 -1.61
C PRO A 195 -16.31 -13.31 -0.76
N ILE A 196 -16.98 -13.00 0.35
CA ILE A 196 -17.55 -13.99 1.28
C ILE A 196 -18.86 -14.64 0.82
N SER A 197 -19.39 -14.23 -0.34
CA SER A 197 -20.56 -14.80 -1.02
C SER A 197 -20.49 -14.51 -2.52
N HIS A 198 -21.23 -15.25 -3.35
CA HIS A 198 -21.26 -15.00 -4.79
C HIS A 198 -21.96 -13.67 -5.10
N HIS A 199 -22.98 -13.32 -4.32
CA HIS A 199 -23.74 -12.09 -4.40
C HIS A 199 -22.82 -10.89 -4.17
N VAL A 200 -22.03 -10.90 -3.08
CA VAL A 200 -21.06 -9.83 -2.80
C VAL A 200 -20.01 -9.73 -3.91
N GLY A 201 -19.60 -10.86 -4.49
CA GLY A 201 -18.68 -10.86 -5.63
C GLY A 201 -19.27 -10.19 -6.87
N THR A 202 -20.55 -10.43 -7.14
CA THR A 202 -21.29 -9.78 -8.23
C THR A 202 -21.46 -8.28 -7.97
N VAL A 203 -21.89 -7.91 -6.76
CA VAL A 203 -22.07 -6.51 -6.34
C VAL A 203 -20.76 -5.72 -6.44
N LEU A 204 -19.63 -6.30 -6.03
CA LEU A 204 -18.32 -5.67 -6.18
C LEU A 204 -17.90 -5.52 -7.65
N ALA A 205 -18.11 -6.58 -8.46
CA ALA A 205 -17.81 -6.54 -9.89
C ALA A 205 -18.64 -5.47 -10.61
N ASP A 206 -19.93 -5.37 -10.31
CA ASP A 206 -20.83 -4.36 -10.85
C ASP A 206 -20.41 -2.95 -10.41
N PHE A 207 -20.01 -2.78 -9.15
CA PHE A 207 -19.48 -1.52 -8.63
C PHE A 207 -18.25 -1.05 -9.43
N TYR A 208 -17.30 -1.95 -9.72
CA TYR A 208 -16.17 -1.61 -10.58
C TYR A 208 -16.62 -1.33 -12.03
N ALA A 209 -17.49 -2.16 -12.60
CA ALA A 209 -18.00 -1.96 -13.96
C ALA A 209 -18.67 -0.59 -14.17
N GLN A 210 -19.53 -0.17 -13.23
CA GLN A 210 -20.18 1.15 -13.23
C GLN A 210 -19.16 2.30 -13.16
N GLY A 211 -18.02 2.04 -12.52
CA GLY A 211 -16.86 2.92 -12.48
C GLY A 211 -16.11 3.11 -13.80
N GLY A 212 -16.50 2.40 -14.87
CA GLY A 212 -15.79 2.37 -16.15
C GLY A 212 -14.57 1.43 -16.13
N VAL A 213 -14.57 0.49 -15.20
CA VAL A 213 -13.53 -0.53 -15.06
C VAL A 213 -14.02 -1.81 -15.73
N ASP A 214 -13.47 -2.16 -16.88
CA ASP A 214 -13.77 -3.49 -17.45
C ASP A 214 -13.29 -4.57 -16.46
N ALA A 215 -13.98 -5.71 -16.37
CA ALA A 215 -13.59 -6.79 -15.46
C ALA A 215 -12.15 -7.32 -15.72
N ASP A 216 -11.59 -7.01 -16.90
CA ASP A 216 -10.21 -7.31 -17.31
C ASP A 216 -9.20 -6.19 -16.97
N GLY A 217 -9.67 -5.02 -16.51
CA GLY A 217 -8.87 -3.83 -16.16
C GLY A 217 -8.62 -3.64 -14.65
N VAL A 218 -8.97 -4.62 -13.82
CA VAL A 218 -8.52 -4.72 -12.43
C VAL A 218 -7.53 -5.88 -12.36
N THR A 219 -6.30 -5.66 -11.89
CA THR A 219 -5.35 -6.74 -11.61
C THR A 219 -5.92 -7.78 -10.65
N ALA A 220 -6.75 -7.35 -9.71
CA ALA A 220 -7.45 -8.22 -8.78
C ALA A 220 -8.49 -9.11 -9.45
N ARG A 221 -8.26 -10.42 -9.37
CA ARG A 221 -9.29 -11.40 -9.74
C ARG A 221 -10.34 -11.45 -8.64
N ILE A 222 -11.58 -11.10 -8.94
CA ILE A 222 -12.71 -11.32 -8.02
C ILE A 222 -13.14 -12.78 -8.15
N ARG A 223 -13.03 -13.54 -7.06
CA ARG A 223 -13.42 -14.95 -6.99
C ARG A 223 -14.00 -15.24 -5.62
N ALA A 224 -15.32 -15.38 -5.57
CA ALA A 224 -16.02 -15.63 -4.32
C ALA A 224 -15.67 -17.01 -3.74
N VAL A 225 -15.44 -17.03 -2.43
CA VAL A 225 -15.47 -18.25 -1.62
C VAL A 225 -16.53 -18.01 -0.56
N PRO A 226 -17.72 -18.63 -0.68
CA PRO A 226 -18.76 -18.44 0.32
C PRO A 226 -18.26 -18.87 1.69
N LEU A 227 -18.64 -18.13 2.75
CA LEU A 227 -18.33 -18.55 4.11
C LEU A 227 -18.96 -19.91 4.44
N PRO A 228 -18.46 -20.63 5.45
CA PRO A 228 -19.00 -21.93 5.82
C PRO A 228 -20.25 -21.80 6.70
N GLU A 229 -21.14 -22.80 6.66
CA GLU A 229 -22.25 -22.91 7.62
C GLU A 229 -21.76 -23.28 9.02
N GLY A 230 -20.63 -24.00 9.10
CA GLY A 230 -20.00 -24.43 10.34
C GLY A 230 -20.12 -25.94 10.58
N GLU A 231 -19.70 -26.37 11.76
CA GLU A 231 -19.80 -27.77 12.17
C GLU A 231 -21.23 -28.08 12.63
N ARG A 232 -21.71 -29.31 12.36
CA ARG A 232 -23.03 -29.74 12.83
C ARG A 232 -23.04 -29.79 14.36
N VAL A 233 -23.92 -29.02 14.99
CA VAL A 233 -24.07 -28.98 16.45
C VAL A 233 -25.30 -29.80 16.81
N ALA A 234 -25.11 -30.92 17.50
CA ALA A 234 -26.22 -31.70 18.02
C ALA A 234 -26.95 -30.90 19.11
N LEU A 235 -28.22 -30.59 18.86
CA LEU A 235 -29.10 -30.04 19.88
C LEU A 235 -29.79 -31.20 20.62
N PRO A 236 -29.66 -31.31 21.95
CA PRO A 236 -30.48 -32.24 22.72
C PRO A 236 -31.97 -31.87 22.55
N ALA A 237 -32.85 -32.86 22.72
CA ALA A 237 -34.28 -32.58 22.78
C ALA A 237 -34.58 -31.68 23.99
N PRO A 238 -35.48 -30.69 23.86
CA PRO A 238 -35.88 -29.86 24.99
C PRO A 238 -36.50 -30.74 26.10
N GLU A 239 -36.28 -30.37 27.37
CA GLU A 239 -36.70 -31.16 28.54
C GLU A 239 -38.22 -31.39 28.61
N ASP A 240 -39.00 -30.42 28.14
CA ASP A 240 -40.47 -30.48 28.02
C ASP A 240 -40.95 -31.09 26.69
N GLY A 241 -40.02 -31.44 25.79
CA GLY A 241 -40.27 -31.99 24.46
C GLY A 241 -40.86 -31.00 23.46
N GLN A 242 -41.04 -29.71 23.82
CA GLN A 242 -41.71 -28.73 22.97
C GLN A 242 -40.72 -27.77 22.32
N ARG A 243 -40.87 -27.57 21.01
CA ARG A 243 -40.25 -26.46 20.28
C ARG A 243 -41.32 -25.40 20.03
N ASP A 244 -41.32 -24.34 20.83
CA ASP A 244 -42.36 -23.30 20.87
C ASP A 244 -41.81 -21.89 20.60
N THR A 245 -40.52 -21.77 20.28
CA THR A 245 -39.82 -20.48 20.21
C THR A 245 -39.50 -20.07 18.78
N VAL A 246 -39.71 -18.79 18.46
CA VAL A 246 -39.20 -18.09 17.28
C VAL A 246 -37.99 -17.28 17.72
N LEU A 247 -36.81 -17.60 17.17
CA LEU A 247 -35.56 -16.99 17.60
C LEU A 247 -35.01 -16.01 16.54
N MET A 248 -34.61 -14.83 16.99
CA MET A 248 -33.89 -13.83 16.20
C MET A 248 -32.56 -13.48 16.88
N VAL A 249 -31.44 -13.69 16.18
CA VAL A 249 -30.10 -13.42 16.72
C VAL A 249 -29.38 -12.38 15.86
N GLY A 250 -28.91 -11.32 16.50
CA GLY A 250 -28.12 -10.25 15.91
C GLY A 250 -28.56 -8.87 16.36
N THR A 251 -27.67 -7.88 16.19
CA THR A 251 -27.97 -6.44 16.44
C THR A 251 -29.31 -6.03 15.84
N VAL A 252 -30.16 -5.37 16.62
CA VAL A 252 -31.44 -4.83 16.15
C VAL A 252 -31.17 -3.48 15.50
N GLU A 253 -31.30 -3.41 14.18
CA GLU A 253 -31.00 -2.22 13.38
C GLU A 253 -31.90 -2.14 12.13
N PRO A 254 -32.08 -0.97 11.50
CA PRO A 254 -33.05 -0.79 10.40
C PRO A 254 -32.87 -1.79 9.26
N ARG A 255 -31.62 -2.09 8.90
CA ARG A 255 -31.28 -3.02 7.81
C ARG A 255 -31.73 -4.45 8.09
N LYS A 256 -31.72 -4.91 9.34
CA LYS A 256 -32.05 -6.29 9.72
C LYS A 256 -33.54 -6.55 9.95
N ARG A 257 -34.34 -5.49 9.91
CA ARG A 257 -35.81 -5.52 9.90
C ARG A 257 -36.48 -6.29 11.06
N GLN A 258 -35.83 -6.43 12.22
CA GLN A 258 -36.45 -7.18 13.33
C GLN A 258 -37.75 -6.51 13.79
N VAL A 259 -37.84 -5.19 13.69
CA VAL A 259 -39.07 -4.44 13.96
C VAL A 259 -40.22 -4.90 13.06
N GLU A 260 -39.98 -5.07 11.76
CA GLU A 260 -40.97 -5.51 10.76
C GLU A 260 -41.38 -6.96 11.01
N VAL A 261 -40.43 -7.81 11.42
CA VAL A 261 -40.72 -9.18 11.87
C VAL A 261 -41.63 -9.18 13.09
N LEU A 262 -41.39 -8.33 14.09
CA LEU A 262 -42.26 -8.25 15.27
C LEU A 262 -43.66 -7.72 14.93
N LYS A 263 -43.78 -6.75 14.01
CA LYS A 263 -45.08 -6.29 13.48
C LYS A 263 -45.84 -7.45 12.81
N ALA A 264 -45.14 -8.22 11.97
CA ALA A 264 -45.72 -9.38 11.27
C ALA A 264 -46.14 -10.48 12.26
N PHE A 265 -45.32 -10.74 13.28
CA PHE A 265 -45.63 -11.69 14.34
C PHE A 265 -46.86 -11.26 15.14
N ASN A 266 -46.92 -10.00 15.60
CA ASN A 266 -48.05 -9.47 16.36
C ASN A 266 -49.36 -9.51 15.54
N GLN A 267 -49.30 -9.15 14.25
CA GLN A 267 -50.43 -9.27 13.33
C GLN A 267 -50.88 -10.72 13.15
N ALA A 268 -49.94 -11.65 12.96
CA ALA A 268 -50.23 -13.08 12.80
C ALA A 268 -50.80 -13.69 14.10
N ALA A 269 -50.24 -13.35 15.26
CA ALA A 269 -50.69 -13.82 16.57
C ALA A 269 -52.12 -13.39 16.89
N ALA A 270 -52.52 -12.18 16.48
CA ALA A 270 -53.89 -11.70 16.66
C ALA A 270 -54.92 -12.48 15.81
N ALA A 271 -54.49 -13.06 14.68
CA ALA A 271 -55.37 -13.72 13.72
C ALA A 271 -55.30 -15.25 13.74
N ASP A 272 -54.25 -15.83 14.33
CA ASP A 272 -53.93 -17.26 14.23
C ASP A 272 -53.50 -17.84 15.59
N PRO A 273 -54.35 -18.69 16.22
CA PRO A 273 -54.02 -19.31 17.50
C PRO A 273 -52.73 -20.14 17.49
N ALA A 274 -52.30 -20.62 16.31
CA ALA A 274 -51.06 -21.36 16.19
C ALA A 274 -49.81 -20.48 16.34
N VAL A 275 -49.92 -19.21 15.99
CA VAL A 275 -48.87 -18.20 16.20
C VAL A 275 -48.97 -17.61 17.61
N ALA A 276 -50.19 -17.39 18.11
CA ALA A 276 -50.43 -16.81 19.43
C ALA A 276 -49.81 -17.59 20.61
N ARG A 277 -49.58 -18.90 20.44
CA ARG A 277 -48.93 -19.76 21.45
C ARG A 277 -47.39 -19.72 21.42
N LEU A 278 -46.79 -19.14 20.39
CA LEU A 278 -45.34 -19.12 20.23
C LEU A 278 -44.71 -18.02 21.07
N LYS A 279 -43.51 -18.29 21.58
CA LYS A 279 -42.64 -17.29 22.21
C LYS A 279 -41.70 -16.71 21.16
N VAL A 280 -41.37 -15.44 21.26
CA VAL A 280 -40.33 -14.80 20.43
C VAL A 280 -39.17 -14.39 21.33
N VAL A 281 -37.96 -14.81 20.99
CA VAL A 281 -36.75 -14.39 21.70
C VAL A 281 -35.87 -13.61 20.74
N VAL A 282 -35.53 -12.37 21.11
CA VAL A 282 -34.67 -11.46 20.34
C VAL A 282 -33.38 -11.25 21.11
N ILE A 283 -32.25 -11.61 20.52
CA ILE A 283 -30.93 -11.51 21.17
C ILE A 283 -30.01 -10.61 20.34
N GLY A 284 -29.56 -9.50 20.92
CA GLY A 284 -28.54 -8.63 20.34
C GLY A 284 -28.74 -7.16 20.67
N SER A 285 -27.67 -6.38 20.52
CA SER A 285 -27.67 -4.96 20.87
C SER A 285 -28.68 -4.14 20.07
N LEU A 286 -29.37 -3.20 20.70
CA LEU A 286 -30.38 -2.34 20.07
C LEU A 286 -29.80 -1.02 19.54
N HIS A 287 -29.95 -0.78 18.24
CA HIS A 287 -29.57 0.48 17.59
C HIS A 287 -30.60 1.59 17.91
N PRO A 288 -30.15 2.84 18.20
CA PRO A 288 -31.04 3.94 18.55
C PRO A 288 -32.17 4.20 17.55
N ASP A 289 -31.87 4.14 16.24
CA ASP A 289 -32.86 4.37 15.17
C ASP A 289 -34.03 3.38 15.17
N SER A 290 -33.83 2.18 15.75
CA SER A 290 -34.86 1.15 15.85
C SER A 290 -35.53 1.12 17.23
N ALA A 291 -34.97 1.79 18.24
CA ALA A 291 -35.32 1.56 19.64
C ALA A 291 -36.78 1.84 19.99
N LEU A 292 -37.31 3.00 19.58
CA LEU A 292 -38.67 3.42 19.91
C LEU A 292 -39.72 2.43 19.38
N GLU A 293 -39.62 2.10 18.10
CA GLU A 293 -40.58 1.21 17.46
C GLU A 293 -40.39 -0.24 17.90
N PHE A 294 -39.15 -0.67 18.13
CA PHE A 294 -38.85 -2.00 18.65
C PHE A 294 -39.50 -2.23 20.02
N HIS A 295 -39.29 -1.33 20.98
CA HIS A 295 -39.91 -1.44 22.30
C HIS A 295 -41.44 -1.43 22.23
N ARG A 296 -42.02 -0.60 21.35
CA ARG A 296 -43.48 -0.60 21.12
C ARG A 296 -44.01 -1.98 20.72
N GLN A 297 -43.29 -2.69 19.85
CA GLN A 297 -43.70 -4.03 19.41
C GLN A 297 -43.50 -5.10 20.49
N VAL A 298 -42.41 -5.00 21.28
CA VAL A 298 -42.13 -5.89 22.41
C VAL A 298 -43.20 -5.72 23.50
N ASP A 299 -43.50 -4.48 23.90
CA ASP A 299 -44.46 -4.19 24.98
C ASP A 299 -45.91 -4.55 24.60
N ALA A 300 -46.22 -4.57 23.30
CA ALA A 300 -47.54 -4.93 22.79
C ALA A 300 -47.87 -6.43 22.92
N ASN A 301 -46.88 -7.30 23.17
CA ASN A 301 -47.10 -8.74 23.20
C ASN A 301 -46.25 -9.43 24.29
N PRO A 302 -46.87 -9.99 25.33
CA PRO A 302 -46.14 -10.60 26.46
C PRO A 302 -45.34 -11.85 26.09
N ASN A 303 -45.53 -12.41 24.89
CA ASN A 303 -44.76 -13.56 24.41
C ASN A 303 -43.41 -13.16 23.80
N ILE A 304 -43.10 -11.87 23.68
CA ILE A 304 -41.82 -11.38 23.13
C ILE A 304 -40.86 -11.08 24.28
N THR A 305 -39.67 -11.70 24.25
CA THR A 305 -38.58 -11.45 25.18
C THR A 305 -37.38 -10.86 24.42
N TYR A 306 -36.89 -9.73 24.91
CA TYR A 306 -35.69 -9.08 24.39
C TYR A 306 -34.51 -9.23 25.35
N CYS A 307 -33.35 -9.61 24.82
CA CYS A 307 -32.09 -9.71 25.54
C CYS A 307 -30.99 -8.95 24.79
N ASP A 308 -30.51 -7.84 25.37
CA ASP A 308 -29.44 -7.01 24.78
C ASP A 308 -28.12 -7.79 24.60
N TYR A 309 -27.78 -8.61 25.61
CA TYR A 309 -26.64 -9.52 25.57
C TYR A 309 -27.00 -10.85 26.24
N SER A 310 -26.35 -11.94 25.83
CA SER A 310 -26.61 -13.27 26.37
C SER A 310 -25.36 -14.15 26.35
N SER A 311 -25.31 -15.12 27.25
CA SER A 311 -24.25 -16.13 27.27
C SER A 311 -24.43 -17.13 26.13
N GLU A 312 -23.35 -17.76 25.70
CA GLU A 312 -23.39 -18.80 24.65
C GLU A 312 -24.28 -19.98 25.05
N ALA A 313 -24.30 -20.34 26.34
CA ALA A 313 -25.19 -21.35 26.90
C ALA A 313 -26.67 -20.98 26.75
N PHE A 314 -27.04 -19.72 27.00
CA PHE A 314 -28.43 -19.26 26.83
C PHE A 314 -28.84 -19.23 25.36
N ILE A 315 -27.95 -18.76 24.47
CA ILE A 315 -28.18 -18.80 23.02
C ILE A 315 -28.39 -20.26 22.58
N GLN A 316 -27.62 -21.21 23.11
CA GLN A 316 -27.78 -22.64 22.80
C GLN A 316 -29.13 -23.19 23.29
N ASP A 317 -29.59 -22.85 24.50
CA ASP A 317 -30.94 -23.21 24.99
C ASP A 317 -32.03 -22.62 24.09
N CYS A 318 -31.90 -21.36 23.67
CA CYS A 318 -32.84 -20.74 22.74
C CYS A 318 -32.92 -21.50 21.41
N TYR A 319 -31.79 -21.94 20.86
CA TYR A 319 -31.79 -22.79 19.66
C TYR A 319 -32.41 -24.17 19.91
N GLN A 320 -32.24 -24.79 21.09
CA GLN A 320 -32.86 -26.07 21.43
C GLN A 320 -34.39 -25.98 21.45
N ARG A 321 -34.94 -24.86 21.94
CA ARG A 321 -36.38 -24.58 22.01
C ARG A 321 -36.96 -23.99 20.72
N ALA A 322 -36.10 -23.56 19.79
CA ALA A 322 -36.53 -22.92 18.57
C ALA A 322 -37.33 -23.88 17.66
N LEU A 323 -38.57 -23.49 17.34
CA LEU A 323 -39.38 -24.10 16.30
C LEU A 323 -38.85 -23.72 14.91
N PHE A 324 -38.46 -22.45 14.76
CA PHE A 324 -37.74 -21.90 13.61
C PHE A 324 -37.05 -20.60 14.02
N THR A 325 -36.06 -20.15 13.24
CA THR A 325 -35.45 -18.83 13.38
C THR A 325 -35.96 -17.87 12.30
N VAL A 326 -35.81 -16.56 12.53
CA VAL A 326 -36.11 -15.54 11.52
C VAL A 326 -34.90 -14.63 11.34
N PHE A 327 -34.48 -14.47 10.09
CA PHE A 327 -33.43 -13.53 9.71
C PHE A 327 -33.83 -12.84 8.40
N ALA A 328 -34.42 -11.65 8.54
CA ALA A 328 -35.16 -10.97 7.48
C ALA A 328 -34.48 -9.67 7.03
N SER A 329 -33.15 -9.65 6.92
CA SER A 329 -32.41 -8.45 6.52
C SER A 329 -32.76 -7.98 5.11
N ASN A 330 -32.67 -6.67 4.85
CA ASN A 330 -32.77 -6.07 3.50
C ASN A 330 -31.52 -6.33 2.65
N ASP A 331 -30.36 -6.43 3.29
CA ASP A 331 -29.07 -6.60 2.61
C ASP A 331 -28.07 -7.18 3.61
N GLU A 332 -27.21 -8.09 3.18
CA GLU A 332 -26.21 -8.79 4.00
C GLU A 332 -25.01 -9.23 3.16
N GLY A 333 -23.82 -9.23 3.75
CA GLY A 333 -22.63 -9.80 3.10
C GLY A 333 -22.70 -11.34 2.98
N TYR A 334 -23.28 -12.01 3.99
CA TYR A 334 -23.46 -13.47 3.98
C TYR A 334 -24.75 -13.91 4.70
N GLY A 335 -24.86 -13.62 6.01
CA GLY A 335 -25.98 -14.10 6.83
C GLY A 335 -25.59 -15.26 7.76
N LEU A 336 -24.54 -15.07 8.58
CA LEU A 336 -24.09 -16.04 9.57
C LEU A 336 -25.23 -16.62 10.46
N PRO A 337 -26.25 -15.84 10.90
CA PRO A 337 -27.36 -16.40 11.66
C PRO A 337 -28.17 -17.49 10.93
N ILE A 338 -28.30 -17.41 9.59
CA ILE A 338 -28.98 -18.45 8.79
C ILE A 338 -28.14 -19.73 8.81
N ALA A 339 -26.85 -19.60 8.49
CA ALA A 339 -25.87 -20.69 8.53
C ALA A 339 -25.86 -21.39 9.90
N GLU A 340 -25.88 -20.61 10.98
CA GLU A 340 -25.92 -21.10 12.36
C GLU A 340 -27.21 -21.84 12.72
N SER A 341 -28.35 -21.40 12.18
CA SER A 341 -29.64 -22.08 12.31
C SER A 341 -29.59 -23.46 11.65
N VAL A 342 -29.12 -23.51 10.41
CA VAL A 342 -28.97 -24.73 9.63
C VAL A 342 -27.97 -25.69 10.28
N ALA A 343 -26.83 -25.20 10.76
CA ALA A 343 -25.83 -26.02 11.47
C ALA A 343 -26.36 -26.68 12.75
N ARG A 344 -27.42 -26.11 13.33
CA ARG A 344 -28.12 -26.60 14.52
C ARG A 344 -29.37 -27.41 14.22
N GLY A 345 -29.72 -27.63 12.96
CA GLY A 345 -30.93 -28.39 12.61
C GLY A 345 -32.23 -27.63 12.84
N VAL A 346 -32.21 -26.30 12.78
CA VAL A 346 -33.39 -25.44 12.98
C VAL A 346 -33.75 -24.74 11.67
N PRO A 347 -34.98 -24.90 11.15
CA PRO A 347 -35.43 -24.18 9.96
C PRO A 347 -35.37 -22.66 10.12
N CYS A 348 -35.08 -21.94 9.04
CA CYS A 348 -34.99 -20.47 9.05
C CYS A 348 -35.98 -19.83 8.07
N LEU A 349 -36.66 -18.76 8.50
CA LEU A 349 -37.37 -17.83 7.62
C LEU A 349 -36.42 -16.71 7.19
N THR A 350 -36.18 -16.56 5.90
CA THR A 350 -35.24 -15.55 5.39
C THR A 350 -35.64 -14.94 4.05
N ALA A 351 -34.84 -14.01 3.55
CA ALA A 351 -35.06 -13.35 2.27
C ALA A 351 -34.86 -14.31 1.09
N ASN A 352 -35.61 -14.08 0.01
CA ASN A 352 -35.48 -14.80 -1.27
C ASN A 352 -34.53 -14.10 -2.25
N PHE A 353 -33.68 -13.18 -1.78
CA PHE A 353 -32.71 -12.45 -2.57
C PHE A 353 -31.37 -12.29 -1.82
N GLY A 354 -30.34 -11.82 -2.52
CA GLY A 354 -29.03 -11.53 -1.96
C GLY A 354 -28.29 -12.77 -1.45
N SER A 355 -27.30 -12.56 -0.58
CA SER A 355 -26.51 -13.64 0.03
C SER A 355 -27.33 -14.61 0.88
N MET A 356 -28.46 -14.15 1.42
CA MET A 356 -29.38 -14.99 2.20
C MET A 356 -30.03 -16.07 1.35
N ALA A 357 -30.40 -15.74 0.11
CA ALA A 357 -30.95 -16.72 -0.84
C ALA A 357 -29.92 -17.80 -1.17
N GLU A 358 -28.65 -17.43 -1.35
CA GLU A 358 -27.56 -18.39 -1.62
C GLU A 358 -27.40 -19.42 -0.50
N ILE A 359 -27.52 -18.99 0.76
CA ILE A 359 -27.48 -19.93 1.89
C ILE A 359 -28.71 -20.84 1.88
N ALA A 360 -29.89 -20.29 1.56
CA ALA A 360 -31.16 -21.00 1.54
C ALA A 360 -31.26 -22.04 0.40
N GLU A 361 -30.55 -21.86 -0.72
CA GLU A 361 -30.49 -22.84 -1.83
C GLU A 361 -30.00 -24.23 -1.38
N GLY A 362 -29.18 -24.29 -0.33
CA GLY A 362 -28.73 -25.56 0.24
C GLY A 362 -29.80 -26.32 1.04
N GLY A 363 -31.04 -25.80 1.12
CA GLY A 363 -32.16 -26.41 1.83
C GLY A 363 -32.24 -26.04 3.31
N GLY A 364 -33.43 -26.22 3.89
CA GLY A 364 -33.69 -25.96 5.31
C GLY A 364 -34.23 -24.56 5.64
N CYS A 365 -34.56 -23.76 4.64
CA CYS A 365 -35.07 -22.41 4.81
C CYS A 365 -36.40 -22.21 4.07
N LEU A 366 -37.31 -21.43 4.65
CA LEU A 366 -38.43 -20.84 3.92
C LEU A 366 -38.03 -19.43 3.50
N THR A 367 -38.00 -19.17 2.20
CA THR A 367 -37.65 -17.85 1.66
C THR A 367 -38.88 -17.05 1.25
N VAL A 368 -38.92 -15.76 1.57
CA VAL A 368 -39.97 -14.82 1.17
C VAL A 368 -39.35 -13.49 0.75
N ASN A 369 -40.11 -12.64 0.04
CA ASN A 369 -39.72 -11.23 -0.07
C ASN A 369 -39.95 -10.57 1.30
N VAL A 370 -38.87 -10.35 2.05
CA VAL A 370 -38.92 -9.79 3.42
C VAL A 370 -39.25 -8.30 3.46
N GLU A 371 -39.20 -7.62 2.31
CA GLU A 371 -39.64 -6.23 2.17
C GLU A 371 -41.17 -6.11 2.12
N ASP A 372 -41.86 -7.20 1.76
CA ASP A 372 -43.31 -7.31 1.75
C ASP A 372 -43.83 -7.85 3.10
N GLN A 373 -44.54 -6.97 3.81
CA GLN A 373 -45.08 -7.27 5.14
C GLN A 373 -46.10 -8.42 5.12
N GLU A 374 -46.90 -8.55 4.05
CA GLU A 374 -47.88 -9.63 3.94
C GLU A 374 -47.18 -10.96 3.70
N ALA A 375 -46.16 -10.99 2.84
CA ALA A 375 -45.35 -12.17 2.59
C ALA A 375 -44.62 -12.64 3.86
N LEU A 376 -44.06 -11.71 4.63
CA LEU A 376 -43.40 -11.99 5.91
C LEU A 376 -44.39 -12.58 6.93
N THR A 377 -45.58 -11.98 7.05
CA THR A 377 -46.66 -12.46 7.93
C THR A 377 -47.14 -13.86 7.51
N ALA A 378 -47.33 -14.09 6.22
CA ALA A 378 -47.71 -15.41 5.68
C ALA A 378 -46.62 -16.46 5.93
N GLY A 379 -45.34 -16.10 5.79
CA GLY A 379 -44.20 -16.97 6.09
C GLY A 379 -44.18 -17.43 7.55
N ILE A 380 -44.36 -16.50 8.49
CA ILE A 380 -44.46 -16.81 9.94
C ILE A 380 -45.63 -17.76 10.20
N ARG A 381 -46.81 -17.49 9.64
CA ARG A 381 -48.00 -18.34 9.82
C ARG A 381 -47.79 -19.75 9.27
N ARG A 382 -47.18 -19.88 8.09
CA ARG A 382 -46.87 -21.18 7.49
C ARG A 382 -45.91 -21.97 8.38
N LEU A 383 -44.81 -21.37 8.82
CA LEU A 383 -43.86 -22.07 9.70
C LEU A 383 -44.45 -22.39 11.07
N ALA A 384 -45.39 -21.60 11.61
CA ALA A 384 -46.07 -21.90 12.85
C ALA A 384 -47.09 -23.04 12.72
N GLY A 385 -47.87 -23.06 11.63
CA GLY A 385 -49.03 -23.95 11.45
C GLY A 385 -48.75 -25.25 10.68
N ASP A 386 -47.81 -25.26 9.73
CA ASP A 386 -47.57 -26.39 8.82
C ASP A 386 -46.42 -27.27 9.34
N ALA A 387 -46.78 -28.32 10.09
CA ALA A 387 -45.81 -29.30 10.60
C ALA A 387 -45.09 -30.06 9.48
N ALA A 388 -45.79 -30.40 8.39
CA ALA A 388 -45.21 -31.12 7.27
C ALA A 388 -44.16 -30.27 6.54
N LEU A 389 -44.37 -28.95 6.41
CA LEU A 389 -43.34 -28.05 5.91
C LEU A 389 -42.10 -28.06 6.80
N ARG A 390 -42.26 -27.92 8.12
CA ARG A 390 -41.10 -27.95 9.04
C ARG A 390 -40.36 -29.28 9.00
N GLU A 391 -41.06 -30.40 8.96
CA GLU A 391 -40.46 -31.73 8.84
C GLU A 391 -39.64 -31.87 7.54
N ARG A 392 -40.16 -31.37 6.41
CA ARG A 392 -39.40 -31.31 5.15
C ARG A 392 -38.14 -30.45 5.28
N LEU A 393 -38.25 -29.23 5.82
CA LEU A 393 -37.09 -28.35 6.01
C LEU A 393 -36.05 -28.98 6.94
N CYS A 394 -36.48 -29.64 8.03
CA CYS A 394 -35.57 -30.38 8.91
C CYS A 394 -34.87 -31.54 8.20
N ALA A 395 -35.59 -32.28 7.34
CA ALA A 395 -35.02 -33.36 6.54
C ALA A 395 -33.97 -32.83 5.54
N GLU A 396 -34.27 -31.72 4.85
CA GLU A 396 -33.31 -31.03 3.98
C GLU A 396 -32.04 -30.64 4.75
N ILE A 397 -32.16 -30.09 5.96
CA ILE A 397 -31.00 -29.76 6.81
C ILE A 397 -30.20 -31.02 7.20
N ALA A 398 -30.88 -32.14 7.47
CA ALA A 398 -30.24 -33.38 7.85
C ALA A 398 -29.42 -33.98 6.69
N GLU A 399 -29.92 -33.87 5.46
CA GLU A 399 -29.27 -34.36 4.24
C GLU A 399 -28.18 -33.40 3.72
N ARG A 400 -28.24 -32.11 4.08
CA ARG A 400 -27.26 -31.10 3.67
C ARG A 400 -25.85 -31.42 4.18
N ARG A 401 -24.87 -31.38 3.26
CA ARG A 401 -23.44 -31.31 3.60
C ARG A 401 -23.12 -29.87 4.03
N LEU A 402 -22.80 -29.69 5.30
CA LEU A 402 -22.36 -28.40 5.84
C LEU A 402 -20.88 -28.18 5.52
N ARG A 403 -20.54 -26.98 5.02
CA ARG A 403 -19.13 -26.58 4.86
C ARG A 403 -18.58 -26.14 6.20
N THR A 404 -17.33 -26.49 6.46
CA THR A 404 -16.62 -26.16 7.68
C THR A 404 -15.62 -25.02 7.47
N TRP A 405 -15.12 -24.43 8.56
CA TRP A 405 -14.01 -23.47 8.49
C TRP A 405 -12.72 -24.09 7.94
N GLY A 406 -12.55 -25.41 8.07
CA GLY A 406 -11.46 -26.14 7.42
C GLY A 406 -11.60 -26.16 5.90
N ASP A 407 -12.82 -26.41 5.39
CA ASP A 407 -13.13 -26.35 3.96
C ASP A 407 -12.90 -24.92 3.43
N TYR A 408 -13.36 -23.89 4.15
CA TYR A 408 -13.16 -22.49 3.77
C TYR A 408 -11.67 -22.13 3.65
N ALA A 409 -10.85 -22.46 4.66
CA ALA A 409 -9.41 -22.21 4.61
C ALA A 409 -8.73 -22.97 3.46
N ALA A 410 -9.12 -24.22 3.21
CA ALA A 410 -8.61 -25.02 2.10
C ALA A 410 -8.98 -24.42 0.74
N ASP A 411 -10.20 -23.92 0.58
CA ASP A 411 -10.65 -23.30 -0.67
C ASP A 411 -9.97 -21.95 -0.94
N VAL A 412 -9.70 -21.15 0.11
CA VAL A 412 -8.88 -19.93 -0.02
C VAL A 412 -7.46 -20.26 -0.49
N VAL A 413 -6.81 -21.26 0.10
CA VAL A 413 -5.46 -21.70 -0.32
C VAL A 413 -5.49 -22.24 -1.75
N ARG A 414 -6.47 -23.07 -2.09
CA ARG A 414 -6.63 -23.60 -3.45
C ARG A 414 -6.81 -22.49 -4.47
N LEU A 415 -7.59 -21.46 -4.14
CA LEU A 415 -7.81 -20.31 -5.01
C LEU A 415 -6.52 -19.49 -5.23
N ILE A 416 -5.69 -19.35 -4.20
CA ILE A 416 -4.35 -18.77 -4.28
C ILE A 416 -3.47 -19.61 -5.23
N GLU A 417 -3.44 -20.93 -5.04
CA GLU A 417 -2.65 -21.84 -5.88
C GLU A 417 -3.11 -21.86 -7.33
N ASP A 418 -4.42 -21.88 -7.58
CA ASP A 418 -5.01 -21.77 -8.92
C ASP A 418 -4.67 -20.43 -9.58
N THR A 419 -4.61 -19.36 -8.79
CA THR A 419 -4.23 -18.03 -9.28
C THR A 419 -2.76 -18.02 -9.71
N ASP A 420 -1.88 -18.63 -8.91
CA ASP A 420 -0.46 -18.79 -9.25
C ASP A 420 -0.24 -19.71 -10.45
N ALA A 421 -0.91 -20.87 -10.50
CA ALA A 421 -0.83 -21.80 -11.62
C ALA A 421 -1.27 -21.13 -12.93
N ARG A 422 -2.38 -20.38 -12.91
CA ARG A 422 -2.83 -19.61 -14.08
C ARG A 422 -1.88 -18.48 -14.44
N ALA A 423 -1.30 -17.79 -13.46
CA ALA A 423 -0.32 -16.74 -13.74
C ALA A 423 0.93 -17.35 -14.41
N GLN A 424 1.41 -18.49 -13.90
CA GLN A 424 2.52 -19.23 -14.50
C GLN A 424 2.19 -19.77 -15.89
N GLN A 425 0.97 -20.30 -16.09
CA GLN A 425 0.51 -20.72 -17.41
C GLN A 425 0.41 -19.55 -18.37
N ALA A 426 -0.08 -18.39 -17.94
CA ALA A 426 -0.09 -17.18 -18.76
C ALA A 426 1.33 -16.72 -19.11
N LEU A 427 2.26 -16.76 -18.15
CA LEU A 427 3.68 -16.50 -18.37
C LEU A 427 4.34 -17.52 -19.30
N ALA A 428 3.97 -18.80 -19.23
CA ALA A 428 4.50 -19.87 -20.08
C ALA A 428 3.84 -19.91 -21.47
N ALA A 429 2.58 -19.50 -21.58
CA ALA A 429 1.84 -19.35 -22.82
C ALA A 429 2.30 -18.14 -23.63
N VAL A 430 2.92 -17.15 -22.96
CA VAL A 430 3.88 -16.24 -23.60
C VAL A 430 5.12 -17.08 -23.94
N ARG A 431 5.00 -17.92 -24.99
CA ARG A 431 6.14 -18.67 -25.54
C ARG A 431 7.17 -17.65 -26.02
N PRO A 432 8.44 -17.69 -25.56
CA PRO A 432 9.50 -17.25 -26.44
C PRO A 432 9.45 -18.17 -27.67
N PRO A 433 9.70 -17.66 -28.90
CA PRO A 433 9.72 -18.52 -30.08
C PRO A 433 10.63 -19.73 -29.82
N GLU A 434 10.18 -20.93 -30.19
CA GLU A 434 10.98 -22.15 -30.07
C GLU A 434 12.25 -21.95 -30.91
N ALA A 435 13.36 -21.62 -30.24
CA ALA A 435 14.66 -21.62 -30.88
C ALA A 435 15.08 -23.08 -31.04
N GLU A 436 14.97 -23.63 -32.25
CA GLU A 436 15.79 -24.77 -32.63
C GLU A 436 17.27 -24.40 -32.41
N PRO A 437 18.12 -25.32 -31.94
CA PRO A 437 19.51 -25.01 -31.63
C PRO A 437 20.23 -24.62 -32.93
N ALA A 438 20.43 -23.31 -33.12
CA ALA A 438 21.17 -22.80 -34.25
C ALA A 438 22.63 -23.23 -34.13
N ALA A 439 23.07 -24.10 -35.03
CA ALA A 439 24.45 -24.53 -35.16
C ALA A 439 25.38 -23.31 -35.32
N GLY A 440 26.48 -23.25 -34.53
CA GLY A 440 27.57 -22.30 -34.79
C GLY A 440 28.08 -21.45 -33.61
N VAL A 441 28.09 -21.98 -32.38
CA VAL A 441 28.81 -21.35 -31.25
C VAL A 441 30.29 -21.15 -31.63
N ARG A 442 30.78 -19.90 -31.62
CA ARG A 442 32.21 -19.62 -31.83
C ARG A 442 32.85 -19.20 -30.53
N VAL A 443 33.74 -20.05 -30.04
CA VAL A 443 34.59 -19.78 -28.89
C VAL A 443 35.90 -19.17 -29.40
N ARG A 444 36.26 -17.98 -28.89
CA ARG A 444 37.58 -17.38 -29.05
C ARG A 444 38.29 -17.39 -27.71
N GLU A 445 39.52 -17.89 -27.67
CA GLU A 445 40.38 -17.78 -26.51
C GLU A 445 41.31 -16.60 -26.70
N ALA A 446 41.47 -15.78 -25.65
CA ALA A 446 42.57 -14.82 -25.55
C ALA A 446 43.25 -14.99 -24.20
N THR A 447 44.51 -14.61 -24.10
CA THR A 447 45.28 -14.75 -22.86
C THR A 447 45.51 -13.37 -22.26
N VAL A 448 45.12 -13.19 -21.00
CA VAL A 448 45.39 -11.97 -20.23
C VAL A 448 46.42 -12.35 -19.15
N GLY A 449 47.64 -11.85 -19.28
CA GLY A 449 48.79 -12.35 -18.51
C GLY A 449 49.09 -13.82 -18.85
N THR A 450 49.12 -14.70 -17.85
CA THR A 450 49.28 -16.16 -18.02
C THR A 450 47.95 -16.92 -18.05
N THR A 451 46.82 -16.24 -17.88
CA THR A 451 45.51 -16.88 -17.73
C THR A 451 44.75 -16.86 -19.06
N PRO A 452 44.42 -18.03 -19.63
CA PRO A 452 43.58 -18.10 -20.82
C PRO A 452 42.11 -17.79 -20.45
N VAL A 453 41.54 -16.83 -21.17
CA VAL A 453 40.14 -16.39 -21.05
C VAL A 453 39.39 -16.83 -22.31
N ARG A 454 38.29 -17.57 -22.12
CA ARG A 454 37.36 -17.97 -23.20
C ARG A 454 36.27 -16.92 -23.38
N PHE A 455 36.21 -16.36 -24.57
CA PHE A 455 35.11 -15.56 -25.08
C PHE A 455 34.18 -16.46 -25.89
N VAL A 456 32.93 -16.60 -25.46
CA VAL A 456 31.91 -17.31 -26.21
C VAL A 456 31.07 -16.28 -26.97
N SER A 457 31.17 -16.26 -28.28
CA SER A 457 30.30 -15.46 -29.15
C SER A 457 29.09 -16.30 -29.51
N LEU A 458 27.93 -15.92 -28.98
CA LEU A 458 26.64 -16.47 -29.35
C LEU A 458 26.18 -15.81 -30.68
N PRO A 459 25.93 -16.58 -31.75
CA PRO A 459 25.25 -16.02 -32.91
C PRO A 459 23.78 -15.78 -32.56
N ARG A 460 23.27 -14.61 -32.95
CA ARG A 460 21.92 -14.08 -32.71
C ARG A 460 20.82 -15.16 -32.68
N ALA A 461 20.18 -15.39 -31.52
CA ALA A 461 18.75 -15.71 -31.37
C ALA A 461 18.39 -16.01 -29.89
N LEU A 462 18.17 -14.96 -29.11
CA LEU A 462 17.09 -14.93 -28.13
C LEU A 462 16.27 -13.69 -28.51
N ASP A 463 14.98 -13.87 -28.75
CA ASP A 463 14.07 -12.91 -29.38
C ASP A 463 13.87 -11.60 -28.60
N ALA A 464 14.89 -10.75 -28.62
CA ALA A 464 14.75 -9.29 -28.55
C ALA A 464 14.40 -8.69 -29.93
N ALA A 465 14.50 -9.49 -31.01
CA ALA A 465 14.42 -9.06 -32.40
C ALA A 465 13.00 -8.90 -32.95
N ALA A 466 11.95 -9.33 -32.25
CA ALA A 466 10.59 -8.85 -32.54
C ALA A 466 10.41 -7.36 -32.14
N LEU A 467 11.34 -6.78 -31.38
CA LEU A 467 11.25 -5.40 -30.93
C LEU A 467 12.29 -4.45 -31.53
N LEU A 468 13.47 -4.90 -32.00
CA LEU A 468 14.50 -3.95 -32.47
C LEU A 468 15.44 -4.54 -33.54
N PRO A 469 15.93 -3.71 -34.50
CA PRO A 469 16.84 -4.16 -35.56
C PRO A 469 18.25 -4.47 -35.01
N SER A 470 18.96 -5.38 -35.66
CA SER A 470 20.37 -5.70 -35.42
C SER A 470 21.32 -4.49 -35.38
N ALA A 471 22.50 -4.61 -34.73
CA ALA A 471 23.49 -3.52 -34.59
C ALA A 471 23.98 -2.90 -35.93
N GLU A 472 24.00 -3.66 -37.02
CA GLU A 472 24.24 -3.14 -38.38
C GLU A 472 23.03 -2.38 -38.93
N SER A 473 21.81 -2.89 -38.69
CA SER A 473 20.56 -2.19 -39.04
C SER A 473 20.18 -1.05 -38.07
N ALA A 474 20.92 -0.87 -36.98
CA ALA A 474 20.81 0.22 -36.02
C ALA A 474 21.94 1.26 -36.15
N GLY A 475 22.76 1.16 -37.21
CA GLY A 475 23.73 2.20 -37.61
C GLY A 475 25.02 2.28 -36.77
N LEU A 476 25.37 1.26 -35.99
CA LEU A 476 26.50 1.33 -35.04
C LEU A 476 27.86 0.89 -35.62
N THR A 477 28.00 0.72 -36.94
CA THR A 477 29.29 0.36 -37.55
C THR A 477 30.10 1.60 -37.92
N GLY A 478 31.12 1.91 -37.12
CA GLY A 478 32.15 2.90 -37.44
C GLY A 478 31.88 4.34 -36.98
N ALA A 479 30.80 4.60 -36.24
CA ALA A 479 30.57 5.91 -35.62
C ALA A 479 31.25 5.99 -34.24
N ALA A 480 31.92 7.12 -33.97
CA ALA A 480 32.36 7.47 -32.62
C ALA A 480 31.14 7.47 -31.68
N PHE A 481 31.31 6.94 -30.46
CA PHE A 481 30.27 6.94 -29.44
C PHE A 481 29.84 8.38 -29.10
N PRO A 482 28.54 8.66 -28.89
CA PRO A 482 28.05 10.00 -28.56
C PRO A 482 28.80 10.63 -27.37
N GLY A 483 29.51 11.73 -27.64
CA GLY A 483 30.16 12.54 -26.63
C GLY A 483 29.19 13.48 -25.92
N SER A 484 28.07 13.80 -26.57
CA SER A 484 27.03 14.74 -26.11
C SER A 484 25.61 14.14 -26.10
N ALA A 485 24.69 14.84 -25.43
CA ALA A 485 23.29 14.45 -25.31
C ALA A 485 22.54 14.51 -26.67
N GLU A 486 22.93 15.46 -27.52
CA GLU A 486 22.38 15.64 -28.87
C GLU A 486 22.77 14.48 -29.81
N GLU A 487 23.99 13.96 -29.67
CA GLU A 487 24.47 12.78 -30.39
C GLU A 487 23.83 11.47 -29.89
N LEU A 488 23.48 11.37 -28.60
CA LEU A 488 22.77 10.22 -28.02
C LEU A 488 21.28 10.19 -28.44
N ARG A 489 20.65 11.36 -28.57
CA ARG A 489 19.30 11.52 -29.14
C ARG A 489 19.24 11.16 -30.63
N ALA A 490 20.33 11.41 -31.35
CA ALA A 490 20.46 11.05 -32.76
C ALA A 490 20.63 9.53 -33.00
N LEU A 491 20.89 8.74 -31.95
CA LEU A 491 20.95 7.28 -32.06
C LEU A 491 19.56 6.62 -32.15
N PRO A 492 19.40 5.55 -32.94
CA PRO A 492 18.18 4.75 -32.97
C PRO A 492 17.84 4.16 -31.59
N ALA A 493 16.54 4.05 -31.27
CA ALA A 493 16.05 3.54 -29.99
C ALA A 493 16.61 2.14 -29.61
N ALA A 494 16.95 1.34 -30.62
CA ALA A 494 17.58 0.03 -30.47
C ALA A 494 18.98 0.07 -29.88
N ALA A 495 19.79 1.03 -30.33
CA ALA A 495 21.15 1.24 -29.87
C ALA A 495 21.16 1.71 -28.41
N ARG A 496 20.21 2.56 -28.03
CA ARG A 496 20.04 3.03 -26.65
C ARG A 496 19.66 1.87 -25.71
N ALA A 497 18.77 0.98 -26.12
CA ALA A 497 18.35 -0.17 -25.32
C ALA A 497 19.49 -1.18 -25.04
N LEU A 498 20.37 -1.42 -26.02
CA LEU A 498 21.57 -2.25 -25.86
C LEU A 498 22.58 -1.65 -24.88
N LEU A 499 22.73 -0.32 -24.87
CA LEU A 499 23.59 0.38 -23.93
C LEU A 499 23.10 0.25 -22.48
N TYR A 500 21.79 0.26 -22.27
CA TYR A 500 21.19 0.02 -20.95
C TYR A 500 21.32 -1.44 -20.48
N ALA A 501 21.36 -2.41 -21.39
CA ALA A 501 21.53 -3.82 -21.05
C ALA A 501 22.98 -4.17 -20.66
N ALA A 502 23.97 -3.51 -21.26
CA ALA A 502 25.38 -3.67 -20.90
C ALA A 502 25.69 -3.17 -19.47
N ASP A 503 24.98 -2.14 -19.02
CA ASP A 503 25.04 -1.57 -17.66
C ASP A 503 24.67 -2.59 -16.55
N ALA A 504 24.03 -3.70 -16.93
CA ALA A 504 23.51 -4.72 -16.03
C ALA A 504 24.39 -5.99 -15.89
N ALA A 505 25.48 -6.13 -16.64
CA ALA A 505 26.31 -7.35 -16.66
C ALA A 505 27.45 -7.32 -15.61
N ALA A 506 27.68 -8.40 -14.87
CA ALA A 506 28.66 -8.49 -13.77
C ALA A 506 29.98 -9.21 -14.13
N PHE A 507 31.11 -8.84 -13.51
CA PHE A 507 32.47 -9.38 -13.79
C PHE A 507 32.90 -10.49 -12.81
N ARG A 508 33.78 -11.40 -13.27
CA ARG A 508 34.19 -12.63 -12.55
C ARG A 508 35.35 -12.50 -11.55
N SER A 509 36.14 -11.42 -11.58
CA SER A 509 37.17 -11.14 -10.55
C SER A 509 37.59 -9.67 -10.55
N GLU A 510 38.28 -9.24 -9.50
CA GLU A 510 38.80 -7.87 -9.36
C GLU A 510 39.84 -7.54 -10.44
N GLU A 511 40.69 -8.50 -10.85
CA GLU A 511 41.63 -8.31 -11.96
C GLU A 511 40.90 -8.20 -13.32
N ALA A 512 39.82 -8.94 -13.54
CA ALA A 512 39.03 -8.86 -14.77
C ALA A 512 38.25 -7.54 -14.88
N TYR A 513 37.78 -7.02 -13.74
CA TYR A 513 37.21 -5.68 -13.63
C TYR A 513 38.26 -4.59 -13.91
N ARG A 514 39.47 -4.68 -13.32
CA ARG A 514 40.54 -3.71 -13.56
C ARG A 514 41.02 -3.70 -15.02
N ALA A 515 41.18 -4.87 -15.64
CA ALA A 515 41.56 -4.97 -17.05
C ALA A 515 40.49 -4.41 -18.00
N PHE A 516 39.19 -4.60 -17.68
CA PHE A 516 38.09 -3.99 -18.43
C PHE A 516 38.03 -2.47 -18.22
N VAL A 517 38.25 -1.99 -16.99
CA VAL A 517 38.32 -0.54 -16.67
C VAL A 517 39.51 0.13 -17.36
N GLU A 518 40.68 -0.52 -17.42
CA GLU A 518 41.86 -0.02 -18.13
C GLU A 518 41.63 0.00 -19.65
N ALA A 519 41.13 -1.08 -20.26
CA ALA A 519 40.80 -1.10 -21.68
C ALA A 519 39.71 -0.07 -22.04
N ALA A 520 38.65 0.06 -21.22
CA ALA A 520 37.61 1.06 -21.41
C ALA A 520 38.11 2.49 -21.21
N ARG A 521 39.24 2.71 -20.52
CA ARG A 521 39.87 4.04 -20.39
C ARG A 521 40.84 4.32 -21.53
N GLU A 522 41.62 3.33 -21.95
CA GLU A 522 42.56 3.43 -23.08
C GLU A 522 41.82 3.65 -24.41
N ASP A 523 40.66 3.03 -24.58
CA ASP A 523 39.85 3.14 -25.80
C ASP A 523 38.74 4.21 -25.73
N GLY A 524 38.64 4.96 -24.62
CA GLY A 524 37.74 6.12 -24.48
C GLY A 524 36.27 5.81 -24.17
N TRP A 525 35.97 4.69 -23.52
CA TRP A 525 34.63 4.18 -23.18
C TRP A 525 34.31 4.08 -21.66
N PRO A 526 34.70 5.01 -20.77
CA PRO A 526 34.51 4.86 -19.31
C PRO A 526 33.04 4.82 -18.85
N ARG A 527 32.08 5.08 -19.75
CA ARG A 527 30.63 5.10 -19.48
C ARG A 527 29.95 3.72 -19.57
N LEU A 528 30.69 2.65 -19.86
CA LEU A 528 30.19 1.27 -19.96
C LEU A 528 30.42 0.44 -18.68
N LEU A 529 30.89 1.06 -17.60
CA LEU A 529 31.14 0.38 -16.33
C LEU A 529 29.81 0.05 -15.62
N PRO A 530 29.48 -1.23 -15.38
CA PRO A 530 28.25 -1.67 -14.74
C PRO A 530 28.21 -1.30 -13.25
N THR A 531 26.98 -1.23 -12.71
CA THR A 531 26.69 -0.67 -11.38
C THR A 531 26.73 -1.68 -10.21
N ARG A 532 26.95 -2.98 -10.46
CA ARG A 532 26.99 -4.02 -9.41
C ARG A 532 28.14 -5.01 -9.56
N ILE A 533 28.77 -5.34 -8.44
CA ILE A 533 29.77 -6.41 -8.30
C ILE A 533 29.03 -7.71 -7.92
N VAL A 534 29.21 -8.78 -8.70
CA VAL A 534 28.80 -10.14 -8.32
C VAL A 534 30.06 -11.01 -8.29
N ARG A 535 30.30 -11.71 -7.18
CA ARG A 535 31.41 -12.66 -7.05
C ARG A 535 30.92 -14.08 -7.31
N ASP A 536 31.75 -14.86 -8.01
CA ASP A 536 31.61 -16.30 -8.28
C ASP A 536 30.25 -16.77 -8.84
N ALA A 537 30.06 -16.56 -10.15
CA ALA A 537 29.08 -17.31 -10.92
C ALA A 537 29.75 -17.91 -12.16
N ASP A 538 29.48 -19.19 -12.42
CA ASP A 538 29.87 -19.86 -13.65
C ASP A 538 29.14 -19.24 -14.88
N ALA A 539 29.57 -19.62 -16.09
CA ALA A 539 29.02 -19.07 -17.32
C ALA A 539 27.52 -19.39 -17.54
N GLU A 540 27.09 -20.59 -17.16
CA GLU A 540 25.69 -21.03 -17.25
C GLU A 540 24.83 -20.33 -16.19
N ALA A 541 25.36 -20.12 -14.98
CA ALA A 541 24.72 -19.38 -13.90
C ALA A 541 24.56 -17.89 -14.25
N MET A 542 25.51 -17.30 -14.97
CA MET A 542 25.44 -15.93 -15.48
C MET A 542 24.39 -15.81 -16.59
N GLU A 543 24.35 -16.74 -17.55
CA GLU A 543 23.36 -16.76 -18.64
C GLU A 543 21.94 -17.00 -18.10
N ALA A 544 21.78 -17.96 -17.18
CA ALA A 544 20.53 -18.19 -16.48
C ALA A 544 20.14 -17.00 -15.57
N GLY A 545 21.11 -16.35 -14.95
CA GLY A 545 20.92 -15.13 -14.16
C GLY A 545 20.47 -13.94 -15.00
N LEU A 546 21.05 -13.75 -16.20
CA LEU A 546 20.68 -12.70 -17.14
C LEU A 546 19.31 -12.97 -17.76
N CYS A 547 19.02 -14.22 -18.15
CA CYS A 547 17.71 -14.62 -18.63
C CYS A 547 16.64 -14.46 -17.54
N ARG A 548 16.92 -14.87 -16.30
CA ARG A 548 16.03 -14.61 -15.15
C ARG A 548 15.85 -13.12 -14.90
N ALA A 549 16.91 -12.31 -14.91
CA ALA A 549 16.82 -10.87 -14.71
C ALA A 549 16.05 -10.16 -15.84
N LEU A 550 16.21 -10.59 -17.09
CA LEU A 550 15.47 -10.08 -18.24
C LEU A 550 14.01 -10.55 -18.23
N GLN A 551 13.73 -11.78 -17.82
CA GLN A 551 12.38 -12.29 -17.61
C GLN A 551 11.69 -11.60 -16.42
N GLU A 552 12.42 -11.33 -15.34
CA GLU A 552 11.95 -10.51 -14.23
C GLU A 552 11.75 -9.06 -14.66
N LEU A 553 12.63 -8.47 -15.47
CA LEU A 553 12.46 -7.11 -15.99
C LEU A 553 11.29 -7.01 -16.96
N ALA A 554 11.11 -8.01 -17.84
CA ALA A 554 9.98 -8.09 -18.76
C ALA A 554 8.67 -8.39 -18.02
N GLY A 555 8.70 -9.28 -17.01
CA GLY A 555 7.60 -9.58 -16.10
C GLY A 555 7.22 -8.36 -15.28
N ARG A 556 8.18 -7.69 -14.63
CA ARG A 556 8.01 -6.41 -13.95
C ARG A 556 7.52 -5.34 -14.92
N ARG A 557 7.97 -5.28 -16.17
CA ARG A 557 7.50 -4.31 -17.18
C ARG A 557 6.07 -4.60 -17.64
N ALA A 558 5.68 -5.86 -17.80
CA ALA A 558 4.33 -6.27 -18.13
C ALA A 558 3.37 -6.09 -16.94
N GLU A 559 3.82 -6.37 -15.71
CA GLU A 559 3.12 -6.05 -14.47
C GLU A 559 2.99 -4.53 -14.29
N ARG A 560 4.04 -3.75 -14.60
CA ARG A 560 4.04 -2.28 -14.61
C ARG A 560 3.08 -1.68 -15.63
N MET A 561 2.92 -2.29 -16.81
CA MET A 561 1.94 -1.86 -17.82
C MET A 561 0.51 -2.16 -17.39
N ARG A 562 0.22 -3.38 -16.91
CA ARG A 562 -1.08 -3.72 -16.30
C ARG A 562 -1.42 -2.76 -15.16
N TRP A 563 -0.42 -2.38 -14.39
CA TRP A 563 -0.54 -1.43 -13.30
C TRP A 563 -0.88 0.00 -13.71
N ALA A 564 -0.28 0.49 -14.79
CA ALA A 564 -0.61 1.81 -15.32
C ALA A 564 -2.07 1.86 -15.79
N ASP A 565 -2.59 0.73 -16.30
CA ASP A 565 -4.01 0.59 -16.65
C ASP A 565 -4.88 0.52 -15.38
N ASP A 566 -4.50 -0.25 -14.35
CA ASP A 566 -5.20 -0.29 -13.05
C ASP A 566 -5.21 1.08 -12.35
N GLU A 567 -4.10 1.81 -12.37
CA GLU A 567 -3.98 3.13 -11.75
C GLU A 567 -4.85 4.16 -12.47
N ARG A 568 -4.94 4.09 -13.81
CA ARG A 568 -5.86 4.94 -14.60
C ARG A 568 -7.32 4.69 -14.24
N VAL A 569 -7.67 3.42 -14.06
CA VAL A 569 -8.98 2.90 -13.64
C VAL A 569 -9.33 3.35 -12.21
N LEU A 570 -8.42 3.13 -11.26
CA LEU A 570 -8.53 3.54 -9.85
C LEU A 570 -8.63 5.06 -9.70
N MET A 571 -7.90 5.82 -10.53
CA MET A 571 -7.99 7.28 -10.57
C MET A 571 -9.29 7.77 -11.24
N GLY A 572 -9.90 6.98 -12.13
CA GLY A 572 -11.25 7.25 -12.66
C GLY A 572 -12.33 7.09 -11.59
N LEU A 573 -12.27 5.99 -10.84
CA LEU A 573 -13.10 5.72 -9.66
C LEU A 573 -12.93 6.82 -8.61
N ALA A 574 -11.70 7.08 -8.16
CA ALA A 574 -11.43 8.09 -7.15
C ALA A 574 -11.89 9.50 -7.58
N ARG A 575 -11.76 9.86 -8.87
CA ARG A 575 -12.21 11.16 -9.40
C ARG A 575 -13.73 11.32 -9.42
N ARG A 576 -14.47 10.33 -9.95
CA ARG A 576 -15.95 10.36 -9.96
C ARG A 576 -16.52 10.48 -8.55
N TRP A 577 -16.00 9.69 -7.63
CA TRP A 577 -16.53 9.63 -6.27
C TRP A 577 -16.08 10.79 -5.37
N GLN A 578 -14.89 11.36 -5.57
CA GLN A 578 -14.49 12.59 -4.86
C GLN A 578 -15.27 13.83 -5.33
N ALA A 579 -15.84 13.80 -6.53
CA ALA A 579 -16.80 14.83 -6.97
C ALA A 579 -18.12 14.75 -6.17
N GLU A 580 -18.42 13.61 -5.54
CA GLU A 580 -19.63 13.37 -4.74
C GLU A 580 -19.43 13.57 -3.22
N SER A 581 -18.20 13.79 -2.75
CA SER A 581 -17.90 14.03 -1.31
C SER A 581 -18.03 15.51 -0.96
N GLU A 582 -18.67 15.85 0.17
CA GLU A 582 -18.79 17.24 0.66
C GLU A 582 -17.41 17.90 0.72
N ALA A 583 -17.25 19.01 0.00
CA ALA A 583 -15.98 19.72 -0.07
C ALA A 583 -15.68 20.41 1.27
N PRO A 584 -14.41 20.37 1.76
CA PRO A 584 -14.00 21.21 2.87
C PRO A 584 -14.21 22.69 2.53
N ALA A 585 -14.43 23.53 3.55
CA ALA A 585 -14.80 24.94 3.39
C ALA A 585 -13.82 25.78 2.55
N ALA A 586 -12.54 25.38 2.50
CA ALA A 586 -11.49 26.01 1.69
C ALA A 586 -10.90 25.01 0.67
N ARG A 587 -10.59 25.48 -0.54
CA ARG A 587 -10.03 24.68 -1.64
C ARG A 587 -8.54 24.41 -1.47
N LEU A 588 -7.78 25.44 -1.05
CA LEU A 588 -6.33 25.37 -0.87
C LEU A 588 -5.91 25.89 0.51
N SER A 589 -5.10 25.11 1.22
CA SER A 589 -4.32 25.57 2.38
C SER A 589 -2.88 25.83 1.97
N ILE A 590 -2.38 27.05 2.17
CA ILE A 590 -0.95 27.34 2.14
C ILE A 590 -0.42 27.17 3.56
N VAL A 591 0.61 26.34 3.76
CA VAL A 591 1.12 25.97 5.09
C VAL A 591 2.59 26.36 5.22
N ILE A 592 2.90 27.32 6.09
CA ILE A 592 4.27 27.77 6.38
C ILE A 592 4.79 26.99 7.60
N SER A 593 5.96 26.35 7.46
CA SER A 593 6.70 25.74 8.57
C SER A 593 7.82 26.67 9.05
N THR A 594 7.95 26.91 10.36
CA THR A 594 8.97 27.83 10.92
C THR A 594 9.61 27.31 12.21
N TYR A 595 10.87 27.68 12.45
CA TYR A 595 11.55 27.54 13.75
C TYR A 595 12.66 28.58 13.92
N ASN A 596 12.54 29.46 14.93
CA ASN A 596 13.53 30.48 15.26
C ASN A 596 13.91 31.43 14.09
N ARG A 597 12.92 31.92 13.34
CA ARG A 597 13.10 32.74 12.13
C ARG A 597 12.15 33.94 12.09
N ALA A 598 12.03 34.67 13.19
CA ALA A 598 10.99 35.68 13.40
C ALA A 598 10.83 36.71 12.28
N ALA A 599 11.93 37.17 11.68
CA ALA A 599 11.91 38.13 10.58
C ALA A 599 11.35 37.52 9.29
N PHE A 600 11.73 36.28 8.95
CA PHE A 600 11.35 35.61 7.71
C PHE A 600 9.87 35.23 7.68
N VAL A 601 9.44 34.51 8.72
CA VAL A 601 8.07 34.00 8.78
C VAL A 601 7.04 35.13 8.79
N CYS A 602 7.37 36.28 9.39
CA CYS A 602 6.44 37.42 9.44
C CYS A 602 6.32 38.13 8.09
N GLU A 603 7.42 38.30 7.37
CA GLU A 603 7.38 38.88 6.01
C GLU A 603 6.66 37.94 5.03
N ASN A 604 6.96 36.64 5.08
CA ASN A 604 6.29 35.66 4.21
C ASN A 604 4.80 35.51 4.55
N ALA A 605 4.43 35.46 5.83
CA ALA A 605 3.01 35.44 6.22
C ALA A 605 2.27 36.68 5.70
N ARG A 606 2.88 37.87 5.76
CA ARG A 606 2.29 39.09 5.19
C ARG A 606 2.13 38.98 3.68
N TRP A 607 3.18 38.57 2.98
CA TRP A 607 3.18 38.37 1.52
C TRP A 607 2.07 37.41 1.08
N VAL A 608 1.95 36.25 1.73
CA VAL A 608 0.89 35.27 1.41
C VAL A 608 -0.49 35.83 1.72
N LEU A 609 -0.69 36.51 2.86
CA LEU A 609 -1.98 37.09 3.22
C LEU A 609 -2.44 38.15 2.21
N GLU A 610 -1.53 38.99 1.73
CA GLU A 610 -1.80 39.96 0.67
C GLU A 610 -2.19 39.25 -0.65
N ALA A 611 -1.48 38.18 -1.01
CA ALA A 611 -1.77 37.40 -2.21
C ALA A 611 -3.11 36.63 -2.14
N ILE A 612 -3.52 36.15 -0.97
CA ILE A 612 -4.76 35.36 -0.82
C ILE A 612 -6.02 36.18 -0.51
N ALA A 613 -5.86 37.44 -0.09
CA ALA A 613 -6.99 38.31 0.29
C ALA A 613 -8.11 38.40 -0.77
N PRO A 614 -7.82 38.47 -2.09
CA PRO A 614 -8.87 38.53 -3.12
C PRO A 614 -9.73 37.26 -3.22
N TYR A 615 -9.29 36.12 -2.68
CA TYR A 615 -9.96 34.82 -2.85
C TYR A 615 -10.86 34.44 -1.66
N GLY A 616 -10.87 35.24 -0.59
CA GLY A 616 -11.73 35.02 0.58
C GLY A 616 -11.61 33.59 1.15
N PRO A 617 -12.71 32.89 1.47
CA PRO A 617 -12.65 31.57 2.13
C PRO A 617 -12.11 30.45 1.24
N GLU A 618 -11.90 30.68 -0.07
CA GLU A 618 -11.37 29.66 -0.98
C GLU A 618 -9.93 29.26 -0.63
N VAL A 619 -9.15 30.17 -0.06
CA VAL A 619 -7.75 29.97 0.30
C VAL A 619 -7.50 30.42 1.73
N ARG A 620 -6.74 29.61 2.48
CA ARG A 620 -6.31 29.91 3.85
C ARG A 620 -4.80 29.75 4.02
N LEU A 621 -4.24 30.53 4.93
CA LEU A 621 -2.89 30.41 5.43
C LEU A 621 -2.90 29.67 6.77
N VAL A 622 -1.99 28.70 6.93
CA VAL A 622 -1.68 28.07 8.22
C VAL A 622 -0.21 28.26 8.50
N VAL A 623 0.15 28.78 9.67
CA VAL A 623 1.56 28.88 10.10
C VAL A 623 1.80 27.93 11.26
N VAL A 624 2.79 27.06 11.12
CA VAL A 624 3.14 26.01 12.09
C VAL A 624 4.51 26.31 12.70
N ASP A 625 4.48 26.85 13.92
CA ASP A 625 5.66 27.14 14.73
C ASP A 625 6.13 25.91 15.50
N ASN A 626 7.36 25.47 15.25
CA ASN A 626 7.93 24.28 15.87
C ASN A 626 8.48 24.53 17.28
N ALA A 627 7.67 25.18 18.13
CA ALA A 627 8.06 25.62 19.47
C ALA A 627 9.30 26.54 19.46
N SER A 628 9.25 27.61 18.66
CA SER A 628 10.33 28.61 18.60
C SER A 628 10.61 29.19 19.99
N THR A 629 11.89 29.40 20.26
CA THR A 629 12.43 29.97 21.50
C THR A 629 12.83 31.44 21.36
N ASP A 630 12.88 31.95 20.13
CA ASP A 630 13.04 33.38 19.82
C ASP A 630 11.69 34.13 19.85
N ASP A 631 11.63 35.33 19.27
CA ASP A 631 10.42 36.15 19.20
C ASP A 631 9.47 35.78 18.04
N SER A 632 9.70 34.68 17.31
CA SER A 632 8.87 34.25 16.17
C SER A 632 7.39 34.12 16.55
N TRP A 633 7.09 33.35 17.60
CA TRP A 633 5.71 33.12 18.03
C TRP A 633 5.01 34.40 18.48
N ALA A 634 5.73 35.27 19.20
CA ALA A 634 5.20 36.54 19.68
C ALA A 634 4.83 37.47 18.52
N ARG A 635 5.68 37.54 17.49
CA ARG A 635 5.41 38.35 16.29
C ARG A 635 4.28 37.76 15.45
N LEU A 636 4.18 36.43 15.34
CA LEU A 636 3.11 35.78 14.59
C LEU A 636 1.71 36.14 15.13
N GLN A 637 1.58 36.44 16.43
CA GLN A 637 0.29 36.83 17.03
C GLN A 637 -0.38 38.03 16.35
N GLN A 638 0.38 38.89 15.65
CA GLN A 638 -0.19 40.00 14.88
C GLN A 638 -1.17 39.53 13.79
N PHE A 639 -1.07 38.28 13.31
CA PHE A 639 -1.93 37.72 12.28
C PHE A 639 -3.11 36.91 12.81
N ALA A 640 -3.21 36.68 14.13
CA ALA A 640 -4.23 35.83 14.74
C ALA A 640 -5.67 36.32 14.50
N GLY A 641 -5.87 37.62 14.26
CA GLY A 641 -7.17 38.22 13.97
C GLY A 641 -7.62 38.13 12.51
N ASN A 642 -6.79 37.63 11.59
CA ASN A 642 -7.15 37.52 10.17
C ASN A 642 -8.00 36.26 9.92
N PRO A 643 -9.19 36.36 9.29
CA PRO A 643 -10.09 35.21 9.11
C PRO A 643 -9.55 34.12 8.17
N GLN A 644 -8.58 34.44 7.31
CA GLN A 644 -7.91 33.48 6.43
C GLN A 644 -6.63 32.90 7.06
N CYS A 645 -6.23 33.31 8.26
CA CYS A 645 -4.99 32.86 8.92
C CYS A 645 -5.27 31.97 10.12
N THR A 646 -4.54 30.87 10.26
CA THR A 646 -4.52 30.03 11.46
C THR A 646 -3.09 29.84 11.93
N LEU A 647 -2.84 30.11 13.21
CA LEU A 647 -1.54 29.89 13.84
C LEU A 647 -1.58 28.62 14.68
N HIS A 648 -0.56 27.77 14.54
CA HIS A 648 -0.36 26.58 15.34
C HIS A 648 1.04 26.61 15.96
N ARG A 649 1.13 26.26 17.24
CA ARG A 649 2.41 26.08 17.93
C ARG A 649 2.52 24.66 18.44
N ASN A 650 3.60 23.98 18.10
CA ASN A 650 3.92 22.68 18.70
C ASN A 650 4.21 22.85 20.19
N SER A 651 3.87 21.84 20.99
CA SER A 651 4.17 21.83 22.42
C SER A 651 5.67 21.67 22.72
N ALA A 652 6.43 21.14 21.78
CA ALA A 652 7.89 20.97 21.83
C ALA A 652 8.47 20.98 20.41
N ASN A 653 9.77 21.21 20.28
CA ASN A 653 10.47 21.10 19.01
C ASN A 653 10.53 19.61 18.61
N THR A 654 9.98 19.28 17.44
CA THR A 654 9.90 17.91 16.91
C THR A 654 10.89 17.65 15.76
N GLY A 655 11.83 18.56 15.53
CA GLY A 655 12.68 18.57 14.35
C GLY A 655 11.93 18.96 13.07
N MET A 656 12.66 19.13 11.97
CA MET A 656 12.11 19.59 10.68
C MET A 656 11.02 18.65 10.13
N LEU A 657 11.31 17.34 10.06
CA LEU A 657 10.37 16.34 9.53
C LEU A 657 9.18 16.12 10.46
N GLY A 658 9.39 16.19 11.78
CA GLY A 658 8.31 16.18 12.76
C GLY A 658 7.37 17.38 12.60
N ASN A 659 7.91 18.57 12.32
CA ASN A 659 7.09 19.74 12.04
C ASN A 659 6.32 19.60 10.71
N LEU A 660 6.96 19.08 9.65
CA LEU A 660 6.29 18.80 8.37
C LEU A 660 5.19 17.74 8.51
N ARG A 661 5.34 16.77 9.43
CA ARG A 661 4.25 15.86 9.81
C ARG A 661 3.09 16.63 10.42
N VAL A 662 3.32 17.55 11.35
CA VAL A 662 2.24 18.41 11.88
C VAL A 662 1.58 19.23 10.77
N CYS A 663 2.38 19.84 9.88
CA CYS A 663 1.86 20.56 8.70
C CYS A 663 0.93 19.68 7.84
N SER A 664 1.28 18.42 7.62
CA SER A 664 0.45 17.47 6.85
C SER A 664 -0.86 17.09 7.55
N MET A 665 -0.89 17.16 8.87
CA MET A 665 -2.05 16.79 9.69
C MET A 665 -3.02 17.96 9.90
N LEU A 666 -2.55 19.21 9.82
CA LEU A 666 -3.37 20.42 9.90
C LEU A 666 -4.10 20.73 8.57
N ARG A 667 -4.70 19.69 7.97
CA ARG A 667 -5.42 19.75 6.70
C ARG A 667 -6.83 20.32 6.88
N GLY A 668 -7.00 21.59 6.55
CA GLY A 668 -8.31 22.27 6.49
C GLY A 668 -8.94 22.35 5.10
N SER A 669 -8.25 21.79 4.08
CA SER A 669 -8.57 21.97 2.67
C SER A 669 -8.32 20.71 1.86
N ARG A 670 -8.90 20.66 0.66
CA ARG A 670 -8.71 19.53 -0.26
C ARG A 670 -7.28 19.45 -0.80
N HIS A 671 -6.69 20.61 -1.09
CA HIS A 671 -5.30 20.73 -1.51
C HIS A 671 -4.48 21.50 -0.50
N VAL A 672 -3.19 21.17 -0.41
CA VAL A 672 -2.23 21.76 0.51
C VAL A 672 -0.95 22.09 -0.24
N TRP A 673 -0.47 23.32 -0.09
CA TRP A 673 0.83 23.76 -0.58
C TRP A 673 1.68 24.14 0.62
N VAL A 674 2.63 23.29 0.97
CA VAL A 674 3.57 23.54 2.08
C VAL A 674 4.69 24.44 1.56
N THR A 675 5.17 25.38 2.37
CA THR A 675 6.27 26.29 2.02
C THR A 675 7.18 26.54 3.22
N GLY A 676 8.44 26.90 2.97
CA GLY A 676 9.38 27.38 4.00
C GLY A 676 9.02 28.79 4.47
N ASP A 677 9.58 29.20 5.62
CA ASP A 677 9.40 30.55 6.15
C ASP A 677 10.12 31.63 5.32
N ASP A 678 10.99 31.23 4.40
CA ASP A 678 11.74 32.10 3.48
C ASP A 678 11.55 31.79 1.98
N ASP A 679 10.55 30.97 1.63
CA ASP A 679 10.16 30.69 0.25
C ASP A 679 8.89 31.46 -0.14
N TYR A 680 8.96 32.28 -1.19
CA TYR A 680 7.88 33.17 -1.60
C TYR A 680 7.07 32.60 -2.76
N ILE A 681 5.75 32.48 -2.60
CA ILE A 681 4.82 32.06 -3.66
C ILE A 681 4.50 33.24 -4.57
N MET A 682 4.55 33.04 -5.88
CA MET A 682 4.23 34.07 -6.88
C MET A 682 2.71 34.26 -7.03
N PRO A 683 2.16 35.47 -6.84
CA PRO A 683 0.72 35.73 -6.92
C PRO A 683 0.08 35.31 -8.26
N GLU A 684 0.78 35.48 -9.37
CA GLU A 684 0.36 35.06 -10.71
C GLU A 684 0.20 33.53 -10.81
N THR A 685 1.10 32.78 -10.18
CA THR A 685 1.04 31.32 -10.17
C THR A 685 -0.04 30.84 -9.22
N LEU A 686 -0.27 31.50 -8.08
CA LEU A 686 -1.40 31.20 -7.20
C LEU A 686 -2.74 31.32 -7.94
N ALA A 687 -2.93 32.36 -8.75
CA ALA A 687 -4.14 32.54 -9.56
C ALA A 687 -4.37 31.35 -10.52
N GLU A 688 -3.31 30.92 -11.19
CA GLU A 688 -3.34 29.79 -12.12
C GLU A 688 -3.57 28.44 -11.42
N VAL A 689 -2.95 28.23 -10.25
CA VAL A 689 -3.20 27.07 -9.39
C VAL A 689 -4.67 26.98 -9.03
N LEU A 690 -5.28 28.08 -8.59
CA LEU A 690 -6.71 28.09 -8.24
C LEU A 690 -7.61 27.81 -9.44
N ARG A 691 -7.27 28.33 -10.63
CA ARG A 691 -7.98 28.00 -11.88
C ARG A 691 -7.95 26.50 -12.14
N VAL A 692 -6.76 25.88 -12.10
CA VAL A 692 -6.59 24.45 -12.30
C VAL A 692 -7.33 23.64 -11.23
N LEU A 693 -7.26 24.02 -9.96
CA LEU A 693 -7.96 23.29 -8.88
C LEU A 693 -9.49 23.43 -8.95
N ARG A 694 -10.01 24.47 -9.61
CA ARG A 694 -11.46 24.58 -9.91
C ARG A 694 -11.86 23.64 -11.05
N GLU A 695 -11.02 23.52 -12.07
CA GLU A 695 -11.26 22.66 -13.25
C GLU A 695 -11.01 21.17 -12.94
N GLU A 696 -10.02 20.88 -12.10
CA GLU A 696 -9.60 19.54 -11.69
C GLU A 696 -9.63 19.40 -10.15
N PRO A 697 -10.82 19.38 -9.51
CA PRO A 697 -10.93 19.33 -8.06
C PRO A 697 -10.36 18.07 -7.41
N ALA A 698 -10.00 17.06 -8.20
CA ALA A 698 -9.43 15.80 -7.73
C ALA A 698 -7.94 15.65 -8.13
N LEU A 699 -7.32 16.72 -8.65
CA LEU A 699 -5.92 16.74 -9.06
C LEU A 699 -5.03 16.18 -7.94
N PRO A 700 -4.30 15.08 -8.16
CA PRO A 700 -3.45 14.49 -7.14
C PRO A 700 -2.27 15.39 -6.77
N LEU A 701 -1.60 15.94 -7.77
CA LEU A 701 -0.39 16.74 -7.61
C LEU A 701 -0.36 17.91 -8.61
N GLY A 702 0.03 19.09 -8.12
CA GLY A 702 0.51 20.20 -8.92
C GLY A 702 2.01 20.38 -8.68
N VAL A 703 2.79 20.58 -9.73
CA VAL A 703 4.24 20.76 -9.66
C VAL A 703 4.57 22.12 -10.24
N VAL A 704 5.13 23.01 -9.43
CA VAL A 704 5.47 24.37 -9.84
C VAL A 704 6.96 24.49 -10.16
N ASN A 705 7.28 25.25 -11.20
CA ASN A 705 8.66 25.63 -11.47
C ASN A 705 9.22 26.51 -10.34
N PHE A 706 10.50 26.34 -10.03
CA PHE A 706 11.16 26.93 -8.87
C PHE A 706 12.30 27.86 -9.31
N GLY A 707 12.38 29.04 -8.71
CA GLY A 707 13.48 29.99 -8.89
C GLY A 707 14.34 30.07 -7.64
N VAL A 708 15.65 30.33 -7.80
CA VAL A 708 16.59 30.45 -6.69
C VAL A 708 17.20 31.84 -6.66
N TYR A 709 17.37 32.40 -5.45
CA TYR A 709 18.11 33.63 -5.22
C TYR A 709 19.48 33.35 -4.58
N HIS A 710 20.57 33.80 -5.23
CA HIS A 710 21.96 33.60 -4.80
C HIS A 710 22.65 34.93 -4.43
N ARG A 711 22.90 35.18 -3.14
CA ARG A 711 23.83 36.23 -2.66
C ARG A 711 24.77 35.69 -1.57
N ALA A 712 26.02 36.16 -1.58
CA ALA A 712 27.08 35.73 -0.64
C ALA A 712 26.85 36.19 0.81
N ALA A 713 26.14 37.30 1.01
CA ALA A 713 25.72 37.80 2.33
C ALA A 713 24.21 38.05 2.30
N PHE A 714 23.46 37.30 3.11
CA PHE A 714 22.01 37.38 3.19
C PHE A 714 21.60 38.57 4.08
N SER A 715 20.70 39.43 3.60
CA SER A 715 20.13 40.53 4.38
C SER A 715 18.66 40.22 4.72
N PRO A 716 18.29 40.10 6.01
CA PRO A 716 16.88 40.01 6.44
C PRO A 716 16.03 41.24 6.08
N MET A 717 16.65 42.26 5.46
CA MET A 717 16.03 43.52 5.05
C MET A 717 15.72 43.59 3.55
N ASP A 718 16.10 42.58 2.75
CA ASP A 718 15.74 42.53 1.33
C ASP A 718 14.23 42.19 1.23
N SER A 719 13.41 43.07 0.62
CA SER A 719 11.97 42.81 0.44
C SER A 719 11.73 41.69 -0.58
N ALA A 720 10.58 41.01 -0.50
CA ALA A 720 10.17 39.99 -1.47
C ALA A 720 10.30 40.46 -2.93
N ASP A 721 10.08 41.76 -3.20
CA ASP A 721 10.27 42.37 -4.54
C ASP A 721 11.71 42.27 -5.07
N ILE A 722 12.71 42.41 -4.19
CA ILE A 722 14.13 42.28 -4.56
C ILE A 722 14.45 40.81 -4.88
N PHE A 723 13.95 39.89 -4.05
CA PHE A 723 14.09 38.44 -4.26
C PHE A 723 13.50 38.00 -5.61
N VAL A 724 12.30 38.47 -5.92
CA VAL A 724 11.63 38.14 -7.18
C VAL A 724 12.41 38.71 -8.36
N ARG A 725 12.85 39.98 -8.30
CA ARG A 725 13.56 40.61 -9.42
C ARG A 725 14.90 39.94 -9.77
N GLU A 726 15.62 39.45 -8.76
CA GLU A 726 16.98 38.93 -8.90
C GLU A 726 17.04 37.39 -8.97
N ARG A 727 15.89 36.71 -9.02
CA ARG A 727 15.80 35.25 -9.11
C ARG A 727 16.45 34.69 -10.38
N GLN A 728 17.03 33.51 -10.27
CA GLN A 728 17.51 32.72 -11.39
C GLN A 728 16.61 31.49 -11.61
N PRO A 729 16.16 31.21 -12.84
CA PRO A 729 15.40 30.00 -13.14
C PRO A 729 16.28 28.74 -13.04
N LEU A 730 15.78 27.68 -12.41
CA LEU A 730 16.46 26.38 -12.39
C LEU A 730 16.25 25.58 -13.68
N ALA A 731 15.05 25.63 -14.26
CA ALA A 731 14.75 25.05 -15.56
C ALA A 731 14.87 26.15 -16.64
N PRO A 732 15.93 26.18 -17.47
CA PRO A 732 16.14 27.25 -18.43
C PRO A 732 15.14 27.22 -19.60
N GLU A 733 14.63 26.02 -19.96
CA GLU A 733 13.66 25.80 -21.03
C GLU A 733 12.60 24.76 -20.59
N PRO A 734 11.65 25.15 -19.71
CA PRO A 734 10.67 24.21 -19.18
C PRO A 734 9.67 23.79 -20.26
N MET A 735 9.14 22.56 -20.14
CA MET A 735 7.94 22.16 -20.87
C MET A 735 6.79 23.17 -20.67
N PRO A 736 5.87 23.30 -21.66
CA PRO A 736 4.67 24.12 -21.48
C PRO A 736 3.81 23.63 -20.32
N SER A 737 3.14 24.55 -19.61
CA SER A 737 2.19 24.19 -18.55
C SER A 737 1.14 23.20 -19.06
N GLY A 738 0.79 22.22 -18.25
CA GLY A 738 -0.21 21.22 -18.63
C GLY A 738 -0.16 19.95 -17.80
N LEU A 739 -1.02 19.00 -18.16
CA LEU A 739 -1.15 17.73 -17.49
C LEU A 739 -0.13 16.71 -18.04
N TYR A 740 0.73 16.19 -17.17
CA TYR A 740 1.72 15.19 -17.51
C TYR A 740 1.76 14.08 -16.44
N PRO A 741 2.26 12.87 -16.76
CA PRO A 741 2.62 11.92 -15.72
C PRO A 741 3.64 12.55 -14.76
N VAL A 742 3.53 12.26 -13.47
CA VAL A 742 4.48 12.71 -12.44
C VAL A 742 5.93 12.47 -12.87
N SER A 743 6.27 11.28 -13.40
CA SER A 743 7.63 10.96 -13.85
C SER A 743 8.15 11.89 -14.95
N LYS A 744 7.25 12.47 -15.75
CA LYS A 744 7.61 13.44 -16.79
C LYS A 744 7.76 14.84 -16.22
N ALA A 745 6.84 15.29 -15.37
CA ALA A 745 6.95 16.58 -14.67
C ALA A 745 8.20 16.64 -13.78
N ALA A 746 8.53 15.52 -13.14
CA ALA A 746 9.73 15.32 -12.34
C ALA A 746 11.05 15.54 -13.10
N GLY A 747 11.05 15.36 -14.42
CA GLY A 747 12.24 15.51 -15.24
C GLY A 747 12.63 16.97 -15.50
N GLU A 748 11.71 17.92 -15.27
CA GLU A 748 11.92 19.33 -15.62
C GLU A 748 12.90 20.03 -14.68
N HIS A 749 12.95 19.64 -13.41
CA HIS A 749 13.95 20.10 -12.44
C HIS A 749 14.14 19.11 -11.30
N ASP A 750 15.28 19.18 -10.62
CA ASP A 750 15.57 18.39 -9.42
C ASP A 750 14.69 18.76 -8.22
N ASN A 751 14.04 19.92 -8.22
CA ASN A 751 13.22 20.38 -7.10
C ASN A 751 11.96 19.58 -6.79
N LEU A 752 11.44 18.76 -7.73
CA LEU A 752 10.43 17.78 -7.36
C LEU A 752 11.01 16.78 -6.34
N PHE A 753 12.33 16.57 -6.40
CA PHE A 753 13.03 15.63 -5.57
C PHE A 753 13.66 16.23 -4.32
N THR A 754 13.89 17.54 -4.30
CA THR A 754 14.63 18.23 -3.24
C THR A 754 13.74 19.14 -2.39
N ALA A 755 12.62 19.64 -2.93
CA ALA A 755 11.80 20.66 -2.30
C ALA A 755 10.31 20.29 -2.31
N VAL A 756 9.79 19.88 -1.14
CA VAL A 756 8.33 19.71 -0.93
C VAL A 756 7.55 20.97 -1.30
N TYR A 757 8.20 22.13 -1.23
CA TYR A 757 7.65 23.44 -1.53
C TYR A 757 7.35 23.68 -3.01
N ALA A 758 7.94 22.87 -3.91
CA ALA A 758 7.62 22.89 -5.34
C ALA A 758 6.34 22.10 -5.68
N ILE A 759 5.64 21.57 -4.68
CA ILE A 759 4.54 20.62 -4.89
C ILE A 759 3.28 21.06 -4.14
N ILE A 760 2.18 21.12 -4.89
CA ILE A 760 0.82 21.27 -4.37
C ILE A 760 0.20 19.89 -4.31
N PHE A 761 -0.13 19.44 -3.11
CA PHE A 761 -0.64 18.10 -2.87
C PHE A 761 -2.15 18.11 -2.72
N ARG A 762 -2.80 17.05 -3.19
CA ARG A 762 -4.05 16.63 -2.55
C ARG A 762 -3.75 16.19 -1.12
N SER A 763 -4.59 16.58 -0.18
CA SER A 763 -4.27 16.49 1.25
C SER A 763 -3.99 15.07 1.76
N ASP A 764 -4.62 14.06 1.19
CA ASP A 764 -4.36 12.64 1.47
C ASP A 764 -2.96 12.20 1.05
N ILE A 765 -2.45 12.71 -0.08
CA ILE A 765 -1.12 12.37 -0.60
C ILE A 765 -0.03 13.03 0.25
N LEU A 766 -0.22 14.29 0.66
CA LEU A 766 0.70 14.95 1.60
C LEU A 766 0.76 14.19 2.93
N ALA A 767 -0.41 13.80 3.45
CA ALA A 767 -0.48 13.00 4.67
C ALA A 767 0.25 11.66 4.48
N ALA A 768 0.06 10.96 3.36
CA ALA A 768 0.79 9.73 3.08
C ALA A 768 2.32 9.94 3.11
N CYS A 769 2.80 11.10 2.64
CA CYS A 769 4.22 11.47 2.62
C CYS A 769 4.83 11.69 4.01
N PHE A 770 4.07 12.18 4.99
CA PHE A 770 4.62 12.55 6.31
C PHE A 770 3.97 11.84 7.50
N ASN A 771 2.93 11.01 7.28
CA ASN A 771 2.26 10.24 8.33
C ASN A 771 3.02 8.92 8.62
N HIS A 772 4.25 9.06 9.07
CA HIS A 772 5.07 7.99 9.63
C HIS A 772 5.96 8.59 10.73
N PRO A 773 6.38 7.79 11.72
CA PRO A 773 7.31 8.28 12.73
C PRO A 773 8.70 8.43 12.11
N PHE A 774 9.24 9.64 12.18
CA PHE A 774 10.62 9.94 11.82
C PHE A 774 11.52 9.62 13.02
N THR A 775 12.69 9.05 12.75
CA THR A 775 13.76 8.85 13.74
C THR A 775 14.34 10.18 14.21
N GLY A 776 14.14 11.24 13.41
CA GLY A 776 14.61 12.58 13.70
C GLY A 776 16.05 12.83 13.27
N VAL A 777 16.72 11.87 12.62
CA VAL A 777 18.07 12.05 12.07
C VAL A 777 17.96 12.45 10.60
N PRO A 778 17.97 13.75 10.26
CA PRO A 778 17.77 14.18 8.88
C PRO A 778 18.94 13.73 8.01
N PHE A 779 18.69 13.51 6.73
CA PHE A 779 19.72 13.19 5.73
C PHE A 779 20.34 11.79 5.85
N ILE A 780 19.79 10.87 6.65
CA ILE A 780 20.34 9.50 6.75
C ILE A 780 19.91 8.63 5.56
N ASP A 781 18.66 8.73 5.11
CA ASP A 781 18.12 8.06 3.93
C ASP A 781 17.04 8.91 3.23
N LEU A 782 16.42 8.40 2.16
CA LEU A 782 15.38 9.14 1.43
C LEU A 782 14.12 9.40 2.27
N VAL A 783 13.75 8.51 3.19
CA VAL A 783 12.57 8.69 4.06
C VAL A 783 12.83 9.80 5.07
N GLU A 784 14.03 9.84 5.64
CA GLU A 784 14.49 10.86 6.58
C GLU A 784 15.05 12.13 5.89
N SER A 785 14.73 12.33 4.61
CA SER A 785 15.15 13.54 3.89
C SER A 785 14.07 14.06 2.97
N VAL A 786 13.63 13.21 2.04
CA VAL A 786 12.66 13.55 0.99
C VAL A 786 11.66 12.40 0.83
N PRO A 787 10.86 12.13 1.87
CA PRO A 787 9.87 11.05 1.84
C PRO A 787 8.83 11.29 0.75
N THR A 788 8.58 12.55 0.40
CA THR A 788 7.79 12.97 -0.76
C THR A 788 8.31 12.33 -2.04
N THR A 789 9.60 12.47 -2.35
CA THR A 789 10.24 11.90 -3.54
C THR A 789 10.09 10.41 -3.60
N ARG A 790 10.40 9.72 -2.48
CA ARG A 790 10.31 8.27 -2.39
C ARG A 790 8.88 7.80 -2.65
N ILE A 791 7.92 8.36 -1.90
CA ILE A 791 6.52 7.94 -1.94
C ILE A 791 5.85 8.30 -3.27
N ILE A 792 6.13 9.48 -3.82
CA ILE A 792 5.61 9.93 -5.11
C ILE A 792 6.12 9.03 -6.25
N LEU A 793 7.42 8.72 -6.30
CA LEU A 793 7.97 7.90 -7.38
C LEU A 793 7.59 6.41 -7.25
N ASP A 794 7.46 5.90 -6.02
CA ASP A 794 7.02 4.53 -5.78
C ASP A 794 5.54 4.32 -6.14
N ASN A 795 4.68 5.27 -5.76
CA ASN A 795 3.23 5.05 -5.74
C ASN A 795 2.43 5.94 -6.71
N TYR A 796 3.00 7.04 -7.20
CA TYR A 796 2.28 8.05 -7.98
C TYR A 796 2.99 8.45 -9.29
N ARG A 797 4.06 7.76 -9.69
CA ARG A 797 4.87 8.12 -10.87
C ARG A 797 4.09 8.21 -12.19
N HIS A 798 2.99 7.48 -12.34
CA HIS A 798 2.13 7.52 -13.54
C HIS A 798 0.87 8.35 -13.36
N THR A 799 0.58 8.76 -12.11
CA THR A 799 -0.52 9.64 -11.79
C THR A 799 -0.39 10.96 -12.57
N PRO A 800 -1.50 11.53 -13.08
CA PRO A 800 -1.47 12.84 -13.70
C PRO A 800 -1.13 13.92 -12.67
N ALA A 801 -0.11 14.72 -12.97
CA ALA A 801 0.25 15.93 -12.27
C ALA A 801 0.15 17.13 -13.23
N TRP A 802 -0.28 18.27 -12.69
CA TRP A 802 -0.25 19.52 -13.46
C TRP A 802 1.11 20.19 -13.28
N TRP A 803 1.85 20.37 -14.38
CA TRP A 803 3.08 21.15 -14.41
C TRP A 803 2.75 22.63 -14.65
N PHE A 804 3.27 23.51 -13.81
CA PHE A 804 3.20 24.96 -13.97
C PHE A 804 4.57 25.47 -14.44
N ALA A 805 4.69 25.79 -15.74
CA ALA A 805 5.94 26.22 -16.36
C ALA A 805 6.48 27.56 -15.84
N PRO A 806 5.65 28.59 -15.56
CA PRO A 806 6.13 29.81 -14.90
C PRO A 806 6.65 29.50 -13.49
N ILE A 807 7.64 30.29 -13.05
CA ILE A 807 8.16 30.19 -11.69
C ILE A 807 7.01 30.45 -10.70
N GLY A 808 6.67 29.43 -9.91
CA GLY A 808 5.61 29.50 -8.92
C GLY A 808 6.09 29.85 -7.53
N ILE A 809 7.35 29.57 -7.25
CA ILE A 809 7.97 29.79 -5.96
C ILE A 809 9.42 30.22 -6.14
N VAL A 810 9.87 31.14 -5.29
CA VAL A 810 11.25 31.60 -5.26
C VAL A 810 11.82 31.29 -3.89
N GLY A 811 12.83 30.43 -3.88
CA GLY A 811 13.51 30.04 -2.65
C GLY A 811 14.86 30.71 -2.46
N ASN A 812 15.30 30.69 -1.21
CA ASN A 812 16.58 31.19 -0.77
C ASN A 812 17.64 30.07 -0.79
N ALA A 813 18.77 30.27 -1.46
CA ALA A 813 19.85 29.27 -1.52
C ALA A 813 20.65 29.12 -0.20
N HIS A 814 20.31 29.87 0.85
CA HIS A 814 21.02 29.83 2.12
C HIS A 814 20.47 28.74 3.05
N ASN A 815 21.00 27.53 2.88
CA ASN A 815 20.43 26.34 3.52
C ASN A 815 20.89 26.16 4.98
N SER A 816 19.94 26.06 5.91
CA SER A 816 20.16 25.77 7.34
C SER A 816 20.84 24.42 7.60
N TRP A 817 20.82 23.52 6.61
CA TRP A 817 21.41 22.17 6.66
C TRP A 817 22.80 22.09 5.98
N THR A 818 23.55 23.20 5.91
CA THR A 818 24.84 23.28 5.19
C THR A 818 25.81 22.13 5.51
N ARG A 819 25.86 21.62 6.75
CA ARG A 819 26.69 20.47 7.20
C ARG A 819 26.38 19.16 6.45
N HIS A 820 25.17 19.01 5.94
CA HIS A 820 24.71 17.82 5.21
C HIS A 820 24.84 17.95 3.69
N ARG A 821 25.24 19.11 3.15
CA ARG A 821 25.31 19.34 1.69
C ARG A 821 26.19 18.33 0.96
N MET A 822 27.34 17.98 1.53
CA MET A 822 28.22 17.00 0.89
C MET A 822 27.55 15.62 0.81
N ARG A 823 26.91 15.14 1.88
CA ARG A 823 26.15 13.87 1.86
C ARG A 823 24.92 13.91 0.97
N TRP A 824 24.21 15.02 0.97
CA TRP A 824 23.07 15.24 0.07
C TRP A 824 23.46 14.99 -1.39
N HIS A 825 24.58 15.61 -1.82
CA HIS A 825 25.05 15.48 -3.18
C HIS A 825 25.79 14.17 -3.48
N ALA A 826 26.55 13.62 -2.53
CA ALA A 826 27.34 12.40 -2.76
C ALA A 826 26.55 11.09 -2.56
N LEU A 827 25.48 11.10 -1.77
CA LEU A 827 24.73 9.88 -1.43
C LEU A 827 23.25 9.98 -1.80
N LEU A 828 22.54 10.97 -1.27
CA LEU A 828 21.08 11.00 -1.34
C LEU A 828 20.56 11.30 -2.75
N MET A 829 21.14 12.29 -3.43
CA MET A 829 20.76 12.60 -4.83
C MET A 829 21.09 11.46 -5.80
N PRO A 830 22.26 10.79 -5.69
CA PRO A 830 22.51 9.53 -6.38
C PRO A 830 21.41 8.47 -6.18
N MET A 831 20.96 8.26 -4.93
CA MET A 831 19.84 7.34 -4.66
C MET A 831 18.52 7.82 -5.29
N VAL A 832 18.26 9.13 -5.30
CA VAL A 832 17.11 9.72 -6.02
C VAL A 832 17.19 9.44 -7.51
N PHE A 833 18.36 9.59 -8.14
CA PHE A 833 18.50 9.33 -9.58
C PHE A 833 18.30 7.85 -9.92
N GLU A 834 18.79 6.94 -9.08
CA GLU A 834 18.52 5.52 -9.22
C GLU A 834 17.01 5.24 -9.12
N LEU A 835 16.34 5.81 -8.12
CA LEU A 835 14.89 5.68 -7.94
C LEU A 835 14.10 6.26 -9.12
N ALA A 836 14.46 7.45 -9.58
CA ALA A 836 13.84 8.12 -10.71
C ALA A 836 14.00 7.31 -12.02
N ARG A 837 15.19 6.72 -12.21
CA ARG A 837 15.46 5.83 -13.34
C ARG A 837 14.59 4.57 -13.26
N GLU A 838 14.45 3.96 -12.09
CA GLU A 838 13.57 2.82 -11.86
C GLU A 838 12.09 3.16 -12.11
N ALA A 839 11.70 4.40 -11.80
CA ALA A 839 10.38 4.97 -12.07
C ALA A 839 10.15 5.33 -13.55
N GLY A 840 11.12 5.07 -14.44
CA GLY A 840 10.99 5.22 -15.89
C GLY A 840 11.18 6.65 -16.40
N MET A 841 11.86 7.49 -15.63
CA MET A 841 12.20 8.84 -16.08
C MET A 841 13.24 8.84 -17.20
N ASP A 842 13.27 9.94 -17.95
CA ASP A 842 14.23 10.16 -19.03
C ASP A 842 15.68 10.14 -18.50
N GLY A 843 16.44 9.12 -18.90
CA GLY A 843 17.82 8.95 -18.48
C GLY A 843 18.74 10.09 -18.90
N GLU A 844 18.40 10.81 -19.97
CA GLU A 844 19.18 11.97 -20.42
C GLU A 844 19.03 13.16 -19.47
N LYS A 845 17.80 13.45 -19.05
CA LYS A 845 17.51 14.49 -18.05
C LYS A 845 18.15 14.14 -16.71
N LEU A 846 18.01 12.89 -16.25
CA LEU A 846 18.65 12.43 -15.02
C LEU A 846 20.17 12.55 -15.07
N TYR A 847 20.79 12.26 -16.21
CA TYR A 847 22.23 12.45 -16.37
C TYR A 847 22.63 13.93 -16.28
N GLY A 848 21.86 14.83 -16.90
CA GLY A 848 22.03 16.28 -16.74
C GLY A 848 22.04 16.71 -15.28
N TRP A 849 21.04 16.26 -14.51
CA TRP A 849 20.96 16.53 -13.07
C TRP A 849 22.14 15.93 -12.31
N SER A 850 22.54 14.69 -12.61
CA SER A 850 23.68 14.06 -11.92
C SER A 850 24.98 14.87 -12.04
N ARG A 851 25.22 15.50 -13.20
CA ARG A 851 26.38 16.38 -13.39
C ARG A 851 26.30 17.65 -12.54
N ILE A 852 25.12 18.27 -12.48
CA ILE A 852 24.87 19.46 -11.67
C ILE A 852 25.14 19.14 -10.19
N HIS A 853 24.60 18.03 -9.67
CA HIS A 853 24.81 17.68 -8.26
C HIS A 853 26.25 17.29 -7.94
N ARG A 854 27.02 16.76 -8.91
CA ARG A 854 28.47 16.57 -8.75
C ARG A 854 29.22 17.90 -8.64
N GLU A 855 28.83 18.91 -9.41
CA GLU A 855 29.41 20.26 -9.29
C GLU A 855 29.02 20.91 -7.96
N LEU A 856 27.77 20.75 -7.54
CA LEU A 856 27.29 21.21 -6.22
C LEU A 856 27.98 20.49 -5.04
N PHE A 857 28.39 19.22 -5.21
CA PHE A 857 29.25 18.54 -4.23
C PHE A 857 30.60 19.26 -4.07
N ARG A 858 31.26 19.63 -5.18
CA ARG A 858 32.54 20.35 -5.15
C ARG A 858 32.39 21.73 -4.53
N GLU A 859 31.32 22.44 -4.85
CA GLU A 859 30.98 23.72 -4.23
C GLU A 859 30.77 23.57 -2.72
N ALA A 860 29.99 22.55 -2.30
CA ALA A 860 29.74 22.27 -0.90
C ALA A 860 31.03 21.96 -0.13
N ALA A 861 31.96 21.22 -0.74
CA ALA A 861 33.27 20.94 -0.16
C ALA A 861 34.12 22.22 0.00
N GLY A 862 34.10 23.11 -0.99
CA GLY A 862 34.75 24.42 -0.91
C GLY A 862 34.21 25.28 0.24
N ILE A 863 32.88 25.37 0.36
CA ILE A 863 32.22 26.12 1.43
C ILE A 863 32.54 25.53 2.81
N ALA A 864 32.53 24.20 2.94
CA ALA A 864 32.87 23.52 4.18
C ALA A 864 34.30 23.83 4.63
N LEU A 865 35.24 23.83 3.67
CA LEU A 865 36.64 24.17 3.91
C LEU A 865 36.83 25.65 4.29
N GLU A 866 36.22 26.58 3.55
CA GLU A 866 36.31 28.02 3.79
C GLU A 866 35.75 28.43 5.16
N ARG A 867 34.70 27.74 5.62
CA ARG A 867 33.97 28.09 6.86
C ARG A 867 34.29 27.18 8.05
N ASP A 868 35.23 26.25 7.89
CA ASP A 868 35.59 25.24 8.90
C ASP A 868 34.37 24.44 9.44
N ILE A 869 33.42 24.15 8.55
CA ILE A 869 32.19 23.41 8.87
C ILE A 869 32.46 21.91 8.69
N PRO A 870 32.20 21.05 9.70
CA PRO A 870 32.33 19.61 9.52
C PRO A 870 31.31 19.07 8.51
N ALA A 871 31.73 18.08 7.73
CA ALA A 871 30.91 17.40 6.75
C ALA A 871 30.37 16.08 7.32
N HIS A 872 29.05 15.90 7.29
CA HIS A 872 28.43 14.67 7.75
C HIS A 872 28.55 13.55 6.70
N LEU A 873 29.65 12.81 6.69
CA LEU A 873 29.90 11.70 5.74
C LEU A 873 30.44 10.46 6.48
N ASP A 874 29.84 9.30 6.24
CA ASP A 874 30.29 8.00 6.74
C ASP A 874 31.05 7.25 5.63
N LEU A 875 32.38 7.37 5.66
CA LEU A 875 33.27 6.78 4.65
C LEU A 875 33.52 5.27 4.91
N PRO A 876 33.69 4.44 3.87
CA PRO A 876 33.64 4.77 2.43
C PRO A 876 32.25 4.66 1.79
N GLY A 877 31.28 4.06 2.48
CA GLY A 877 29.98 3.67 1.90
C GLY A 877 29.17 4.84 1.29
N ASP A 878 29.24 6.03 1.88
CA ASP A 878 28.61 7.22 1.33
C ASP A 878 29.15 7.62 -0.05
N LEU A 879 30.46 7.48 -0.26
CA LEU A 879 31.11 7.86 -1.52
C LEU A 879 30.87 6.80 -2.60
N GLU A 880 30.86 5.52 -2.26
CA GLU A 880 30.64 4.43 -3.22
C GLU A 880 29.34 4.59 -4.00
N VAL A 881 28.29 5.09 -3.35
CA VAL A 881 26.99 5.34 -4.00
C VAL A 881 27.09 6.48 -5.02
N GLY A 882 27.76 7.57 -4.66
CA GLY A 882 27.99 8.70 -5.56
C GLY A 882 28.89 8.35 -6.72
N GLU A 883 29.99 7.63 -6.48
CA GLU A 883 30.91 7.17 -7.51
C GLU A 883 30.21 6.26 -8.52
N ARG A 884 29.31 5.40 -8.05
CA ARG A 884 28.48 4.53 -8.91
C ARG A 884 27.61 5.33 -9.87
N VAL A 885 26.97 6.40 -9.39
CA VAL A 885 26.03 7.19 -10.21
C VAL A 885 26.74 8.24 -11.05
N PHE A 886 27.76 8.90 -10.53
CA PHE A 886 28.53 9.93 -11.25
C PHE A 886 29.60 9.34 -12.18
N ARG A 887 29.94 8.06 -12.01
CA ARG A 887 30.93 7.31 -12.81
C ARG A 887 32.35 7.90 -12.76
N GLU A 888 32.65 8.63 -11.68
CA GLU A 888 33.95 9.25 -11.42
C GLU A 888 34.23 9.16 -9.91
N PRO A 889 35.51 9.05 -9.50
CA PRO A 889 35.89 9.11 -8.08
C PRO A 889 35.42 10.42 -7.44
N ILE A 890 34.92 10.34 -6.20
CA ILE A 890 34.56 11.51 -5.40
C ILE A 890 35.63 11.70 -4.34
N GLU A 891 36.49 12.69 -4.53
CA GLU A 891 37.53 13.01 -3.56
C GLU A 891 37.03 14.03 -2.53
N VAL A 892 37.22 13.72 -1.25
CA VAL A 892 37.03 14.67 -0.15
C VAL A 892 38.33 15.48 0.01
N PRO A 893 38.30 16.82 -0.15
CA PRO A 893 39.48 17.66 0.03
C PRO A 893 40.18 17.45 1.38
N ALA A 894 41.52 17.44 1.34
CA ALA A 894 42.34 17.38 2.55
C ALA A 894 42.04 18.57 3.47
N GLY A 895 41.71 18.30 4.73
CA GLY A 895 41.37 19.32 5.73
C GLY A 895 39.89 19.40 6.11
N ILE A 896 39.00 18.73 5.38
CA ILE A 896 37.60 18.62 5.80
C ILE A 896 37.49 17.70 7.01
N ARG A 897 36.85 18.20 8.08
CA ARG A 897 36.49 17.38 9.25
C ARG A 897 35.26 16.55 8.93
N LEU A 898 35.36 15.24 9.13
CA LEU A 898 34.27 14.29 8.92
C LEU A 898 33.59 13.97 10.24
N GLU A 899 32.27 14.03 10.26
CA GLU A 899 31.45 13.66 11.41
C GLU A 899 30.39 12.65 10.97
N ARG A 900 29.99 11.74 11.87
CA ARG A 900 28.81 10.92 11.62
C ARG A 900 27.55 11.76 11.90
N PRO A 901 26.46 11.55 11.16
CA PRO A 901 25.18 12.12 11.54
C PRO A 901 24.78 11.57 12.92
N GLU A 902 24.99 12.36 13.97
CA GLU A 902 24.53 12.02 15.32
C GLU A 902 23.09 12.49 15.50
N SER A 903 22.35 11.81 16.37
CA SER A 903 21.02 12.23 16.84
C SER A 903 21.18 13.44 17.76
N GLY A 904 21.47 14.60 17.19
CA GLY A 904 21.58 15.88 17.89
C GLY A 904 20.29 16.69 17.71
N TRP A 905 19.22 16.28 18.40
CA TRP A 905 18.03 17.09 18.62
C TRP A 905 17.67 17.11 20.09
#